data_AF-A0A8K0JUS8-F1
#
_entry.id   AF-A0A8K0JUS8-F1
#
_cell.length_a   1.000
_cell.length_b   1.000
_cell.length_c   1.000
_cell.angle_alpha   90.00
_cell.angle_beta   90.00
_cell.angle_gamma   90.00
#
_symmetry.space_group_name_H-M   'P 1'
#
loop_
_entity.id
_entity.type
_entity.pdbx_description
1 polymer ?
#
loop_
_entity_poly.entity_id
_entity_poly.type
_entity_poly.pdbx_seq_one_letter_code
_entity_poly.pdbx_strand_id
1 'polypeptide(L)'
;MTISEGCPAAATASVVLERSSPPLQLQSKDCSLTGEGDDTVSQWDGPSLDGGGIFEKLSQRLKQRSGQVHRYFQRNTKLSDMNRRLKSQIWSSVVTIVLIEGKNLVAMDMDGLSDPYVKFRLGNEKYKSKTVYKSLNPNWLEQFDLHLYDDQSQDLEITVWDKDSRTKDDFMGRCVIDLSKLEREKTHRIWKDLQDGSGSLFLLLTISGTTASETISDLSSYEENPMERVVIQRRYESMSEFKYKDESELWYRVALKNTLHNWKDVGHLTVKVYKAQGLVAADLGGKSDPFCVLELVNSRLQTQTEYKTLCPSWQKIFTFNVKDIHSVLEVTVWDEDRDHKVEFLGRVAIPLLRIRNGEKRWYALKDKKLRGRAKGNFPQILLEMNVEWNPVRACIRTLNPKEEKYMQSEMKFKRQVFVRNVMRLKAIIMHFIEAGKFLQGCFEWESTPRSLIALVSFIMLCHYFEPYMIPIAMLLIFLKQYVVMTLVGSWSPHHEEEEEPSGDEDDDEEDKDKEEKKSLKERLQAIQEVTQSVQNAIGYITSMCESIKNTFNFTVPYLSWIAIILIAVVAVILYYIPVRYLLMAFGVNKFARKLIRPHTIPNNEILDFLSRVPDDEDLLDYRELRSHPTAERESRRDHKKKHKAS
;
A
#
# COMPACT_ATOMS: atom_id res chain seq x y z
N MET A 1 22.29 -45.69 29.71
CA MET A 1 21.98 -45.26 31.08
C MET A 1 20.80 -44.32 31.02
N THR A 2 19.64 -44.89 31.35
CA THR A 2 18.36 -44.23 31.62
C THR A 2 18.47 -43.40 32.88
N ILE A 3 18.14 -42.10 32.81
CA ILE A 3 17.66 -41.36 33.97
C ILE A 3 16.46 -40.52 33.52
N SER A 4 15.30 -40.99 33.97
CA SER A 4 14.04 -40.29 34.12
C SER A 4 14.12 -39.26 35.24
N GLU A 5 13.39 -38.16 35.10
CA GLU A 5 12.77 -37.29 36.12
C GLU A 5 12.59 -35.92 35.45
N GLY A 6 11.49 -35.18 35.54
CA GLY A 6 10.29 -35.24 36.32
C GLY A 6 9.63 -33.87 36.12
N CYS A 7 8.40 -33.86 35.60
CA CYS A 7 7.60 -32.66 35.42
C CYS A 7 7.12 -32.15 36.78
N PRO A 8 6.97 -30.83 36.98
CA PRO A 8 5.90 -30.33 37.83
C PRO A 8 4.94 -29.47 37.00
N ALA A 9 3.68 -29.90 37.04
CA ALA A 9 2.52 -29.18 36.58
C ALA A 9 2.37 -27.85 37.34
N ALA A 10 2.24 -26.74 36.61
CA ALA A 10 1.72 -25.49 37.14
C ALA A 10 0.22 -25.44 36.82
N ALA A 11 -0.59 -25.69 37.84
CA ALA A 11 -2.03 -25.49 37.84
C ALA A 11 -2.32 -23.98 37.84
N THR A 12 -2.96 -23.47 36.80
CA THR A 12 -3.63 -22.17 36.82
C THR A 12 -5.10 -22.39 37.10
N ALA A 13 -5.51 -21.99 38.30
CA ALA A 13 -6.86 -22.06 38.80
C ALA A 13 -7.83 -21.23 37.94
N SER A 14 -8.88 -21.90 37.46
CA SER A 14 -10.09 -21.27 36.94
C SER A 14 -10.86 -20.67 38.11
N VAL A 15 -10.93 -19.33 38.19
CA VAL A 15 -11.85 -18.64 39.10
C VAL A 15 -13.15 -18.38 38.35
N VAL A 16 -14.13 -19.23 38.67
CA VAL A 16 -15.54 -19.07 38.33
C VAL A 16 -16.09 -17.94 39.21
N LEU A 17 -16.44 -16.80 38.61
CA LEU A 17 -17.31 -15.79 39.24
C LEU A 17 -18.70 -15.91 38.63
N GLU A 18 -19.50 -16.73 39.30
CA GLU A 18 -20.93 -16.88 39.10
C GLU A 18 -21.63 -15.62 39.62
N ARG A 19 -22.19 -14.80 38.72
CA ARG A 19 -23.20 -13.78 39.08
C ARG A 19 -24.47 -14.06 38.28
N SER A 20 -25.38 -14.73 38.97
CA SER A 20 -26.78 -14.94 38.62
C SER A 20 -27.57 -13.64 38.66
N SER A 21 -28.23 -13.26 37.56
CA SER A 21 -29.55 -12.60 37.54
C SER A 21 -30.12 -12.60 36.11
N PRO A 22 -31.45 -12.70 35.94
CA PRO A 22 -32.10 -13.36 34.79
C PRO A 22 -32.49 -12.41 33.64
N PRO A 23 -32.83 -12.95 32.45
CA PRO A 23 -33.06 -12.17 31.24
C PRO A 23 -34.48 -11.57 31.20
N LEU A 24 -34.55 -10.26 30.92
CA LEU A 24 -35.79 -9.58 30.52
C LEU A 24 -36.10 -9.93 29.06
N GLN A 25 -37.03 -10.86 28.88
CA GLN A 25 -37.71 -11.11 27.61
C GLN A 25 -38.68 -9.96 27.32
N LEU A 26 -38.41 -9.19 26.27
CA LEU A 26 -39.42 -8.35 25.62
C LEU A 26 -40.04 -9.17 24.49
N GLN A 27 -41.07 -9.94 24.85
CA GLN A 27 -41.97 -10.60 23.91
C GLN A 27 -42.83 -9.56 23.19
N SER A 28 -42.79 -9.64 21.87
CA SER A 28 -43.82 -9.15 20.96
C SER A 28 -45.18 -9.68 21.39
N LYS A 29 -46.14 -8.79 21.67
CA LYS A 29 -47.56 -9.14 21.70
C LYS A 29 -48.25 -8.49 20.52
N ASP A 30 -48.48 -9.31 19.50
CA ASP A 30 -49.59 -9.18 18.59
C ASP A 30 -50.90 -9.09 19.39
N CYS A 31 -51.77 -8.16 19.01
CA CYS A 31 -53.14 -8.10 19.51
C CYS A 31 -54.06 -7.98 18.29
N SER A 32 -54.41 -9.13 17.74
CA SER A 32 -55.56 -9.34 16.87
C SER A 32 -56.80 -9.56 17.74
N LEU A 33 -57.86 -8.79 17.53
CA LEU A 33 -59.20 -9.08 18.03
C LEU A 33 -60.22 -8.81 16.91
N THR A 34 -60.61 -9.89 16.24
CA THR A 34 -61.97 -10.17 15.75
C THR A 34 -62.87 -10.31 16.98
N GLY A 35 -64.08 -9.75 17.11
CA GLY A 35 -65.30 -9.84 16.31
C GLY A 35 -66.48 -10.04 17.30
N GLU A 36 -67.72 -9.75 16.87
CA GLU A 36 -69.01 -9.85 17.63
C GLU A 36 -69.27 -8.67 18.59
N GLY A 37 -70.36 -7.88 18.52
CA GLY A 37 -71.69 -8.09 17.98
C GLY A 37 -72.67 -8.20 19.14
N ASP A 38 -73.31 -7.09 19.56
CA ASP A 38 -74.64 -7.18 20.18
C ASP A 38 -75.37 -5.83 20.17
N ASP A 39 -76.65 -5.93 19.83
CA ASP A 39 -77.63 -4.87 19.67
C ASP A 39 -78.12 -4.37 21.05
N THR A 40 -78.17 -3.06 21.28
CA THR A 40 -79.18 -2.46 22.16
C THR A 40 -79.44 -1.00 21.78
N VAL A 41 -80.59 -0.80 21.12
CA VAL A 41 -81.22 0.50 20.92
C VAL A 41 -81.87 0.91 22.24
N SER A 42 -81.45 2.03 22.83
CA SER A 42 -82.23 2.74 23.83
C SER A 42 -82.30 4.23 23.50
N GLN A 43 -83.50 4.61 23.10
CA GLN A 43 -84.05 5.91 22.80
C GLN A 43 -83.80 6.94 23.93
N TRP A 44 -83.32 8.12 23.54
CA TRP A 44 -83.36 9.35 24.34
C TRP A 44 -83.83 10.49 23.44
N ASP A 45 -85.04 10.97 23.73
CA ASP A 45 -85.65 12.16 23.14
C ASP A 45 -85.18 13.42 23.88
N GLY A 46 -84.71 14.44 23.14
CA GLY A 46 -84.31 15.74 23.67
C GLY A 46 -83.94 16.73 22.55
N PRO A 47 -84.19 18.04 22.72
CA PRO A 47 -84.90 18.83 21.72
C PRO A 47 -84.03 19.42 20.61
N SER A 48 -84.70 19.63 19.48
CA SER A 48 -84.27 20.35 18.28
C SER A 48 -83.71 21.74 18.59
N LEU A 49 -82.42 21.94 18.27
CA LEU A 49 -81.79 23.25 18.07
C LEU A 49 -81.02 23.24 16.76
N ASP A 50 -81.37 24.19 15.89
CA ASP A 50 -80.75 24.47 14.59
C ASP A 50 -79.23 24.64 14.72
N GLY A 51 -78.46 23.66 14.21
CA GLY A 51 -76.99 23.64 14.30
C GLY A 51 -76.29 23.04 13.08
N GLY A 52 -77.00 22.81 11.97
CA GLY A 52 -76.51 22.04 10.82
C GLY A 52 -75.25 22.60 10.15
N GLY A 53 -75.06 23.93 10.13
CA GLY A 53 -73.93 24.55 9.42
C GLY A 53 -72.58 24.51 10.13
N ILE A 54 -72.55 24.35 11.45
CA ILE A 54 -71.31 24.43 12.24
C ILE A 54 -70.70 23.04 12.39
N PHE A 55 -71.53 22.03 12.66
CA PHE A 55 -71.09 20.65 12.83
C PHE A 55 -70.53 20.07 11.53
N GLU A 56 -71.14 20.40 10.39
CA GLU A 56 -70.66 19.96 9.08
C GLU A 56 -69.33 20.61 8.68
N LYS A 57 -69.14 21.91 9.00
CA LYS A 57 -67.86 22.61 8.82
C LYS A 57 -66.75 22.05 9.73
N LEU A 58 -67.09 21.67 10.96
CA LEU A 58 -66.15 21.04 11.90
C LEU A 58 -65.76 19.63 11.44
N SER A 59 -66.73 18.85 10.97
CA SER A 59 -66.51 17.52 10.38
C SER A 59 -65.61 17.60 9.14
N GLN A 60 -65.86 18.52 8.22
CA GLN A 60 -65.00 18.73 7.05
C GLN A 60 -63.58 19.17 7.43
N ARG A 61 -63.42 20.06 8.40
CA ARG A 61 -62.08 20.47 8.89
C ARG A 61 -61.33 19.32 9.56
N LEU A 62 -62.02 18.49 10.36
CA LEU A 62 -61.42 17.30 10.98
C LEU A 62 -61.02 16.26 9.92
N LYS A 63 -61.84 16.05 8.88
CA LYS A 63 -61.52 15.18 7.74
C LYS A 63 -60.29 15.68 6.97
N GLN A 64 -60.23 16.98 6.65
CA GLN A 64 -59.06 17.59 5.99
C GLN A 64 -57.79 17.48 6.83
N ARG A 65 -57.89 17.72 8.15
CA ARG A 65 -56.76 17.64 9.07
C ARG A 65 -56.29 16.19 9.23
N SER A 66 -57.20 15.23 9.32
CA SER A 66 -56.86 13.79 9.32
C SER A 66 -56.18 13.35 8.02
N GLY A 67 -56.65 13.84 6.86
CA GLY A 67 -56.07 13.54 5.55
C GLY A 67 -54.71 14.21 5.30
N GLN A 68 -54.43 15.35 5.93
CA GLN A 68 -53.09 15.96 5.96
C GLN A 68 -52.14 15.18 6.87
N VAL A 69 -52.60 14.81 8.06
CA VAL A 69 -51.83 14.01 9.02
C VAL A 69 -51.50 12.63 8.43
N HIS A 70 -52.47 11.97 7.78
CA HIS A 70 -52.25 10.67 7.13
C HIS A 70 -51.27 10.77 5.94
N ARG A 71 -51.32 11.86 5.15
CA ARG A 71 -50.31 12.14 4.11
C ARG A 71 -48.93 12.41 4.68
N TYR A 72 -48.83 13.09 5.82
CA TYR A 72 -47.56 13.35 6.49
C TYR A 72 -46.94 12.05 7.02
N PHE A 73 -47.75 11.19 7.68
CA PHE A 73 -47.29 9.87 8.12
C PHE A 73 -46.88 8.99 6.94
N GLN A 74 -47.69 8.88 5.88
CA GLN A 74 -47.31 8.12 4.68
C GLN A 74 -46.03 8.65 4.01
N ARG A 75 -45.80 9.96 4.01
CA ARG A 75 -44.56 10.57 3.46
C ARG A 75 -43.36 10.23 4.34
N ASN A 76 -43.49 10.27 5.66
CA ASN A 76 -42.43 9.86 6.58
C ASN A 76 -42.15 8.36 6.52
N THR A 77 -43.17 7.51 6.36
CA THR A 77 -42.99 6.05 6.20
C THR A 77 -42.28 5.72 4.88
N LYS A 78 -42.66 6.38 3.77
CA LYS A 78 -41.93 6.23 2.50
C LYS A 78 -40.50 6.76 2.58
N LEU A 79 -40.27 7.86 3.30
CA LEU A 79 -38.92 8.40 3.50
C LEU A 79 -38.08 7.49 4.40
N SER A 80 -38.68 6.89 5.44
CA SER A 80 -38.01 5.92 6.30
C SER A 80 -37.77 4.59 5.59
N ASP A 81 -38.67 4.15 4.71
CA ASP A 81 -38.49 2.96 3.88
C ASP A 81 -37.42 3.19 2.80
N MET A 82 -37.40 4.38 2.19
CA MET A 82 -36.32 4.81 1.30
C MET A 82 -34.99 4.89 2.06
N ASN A 83 -34.97 5.48 3.25
CA ASN A 83 -33.77 5.52 4.10
C ASN A 83 -33.36 4.14 4.61
N ARG A 84 -34.31 3.21 4.84
CA ARG A 84 -34.03 1.82 5.21
C ARG A 84 -33.50 1.02 4.03
N ARG A 85 -34.01 1.26 2.82
CA ARG A 85 -33.50 0.68 1.56
C ARG A 85 -32.14 1.25 1.16
N LEU A 86 -31.91 2.54 1.39
CA LEU A 86 -30.60 3.17 1.23
C LEU A 86 -29.62 2.66 2.29
N LYS A 87 -30.05 2.50 3.56
CA LYS A 87 -29.23 1.87 4.61
C LYS A 87 -28.97 0.39 4.38
N SER A 88 -29.90 -0.37 3.78
CA SER A 88 -29.67 -1.77 3.41
C SER A 88 -28.80 -1.94 2.17
N GLN A 89 -28.39 -0.84 1.53
CA GLN A 89 -27.45 -0.83 0.40
C GLN A 89 -26.06 -0.31 0.80
N ILE A 90 -25.90 0.20 2.03
CA ILE A 90 -24.60 0.62 2.57
C ILE A 90 -23.97 -0.64 3.18
N TRP A 91 -22.90 -1.13 2.57
CA TRP A 91 -22.12 -2.21 3.15
C TRP A 91 -21.40 -1.77 4.42
N SER A 92 -21.20 -2.71 5.33
CA SER A 92 -20.51 -2.49 6.60
C SER A 92 -19.00 -2.31 6.41
N SER A 93 -18.44 -3.02 5.43
CA SER A 93 -17.01 -3.10 5.14
C SER A 93 -16.78 -3.70 3.74
N VAL A 94 -15.56 -3.59 3.25
CA VAL A 94 -15.11 -4.14 1.96
C VAL A 94 -14.03 -5.19 2.22
N VAL A 95 -14.17 -6.31 1.53
CA VAL A 95 -13.27 -7.45 1.55
C VAL A 95 -12.43 -7.43 0.28
N THR A 96 -11.19 -6.98 0.40
CA THR A 96 -10.21 -7.05 -0.68
C THR A 96 -9.52 -8.41 -0.67
N ILE A 97 -9.60 -9.13 -1.80
CA ILE A 97 -9.00 -10.43 -2.05
C ILE A 97 -7.94 -10.27 -3.13
N VAL A 98 -6.68 -10.58 -2.81
CA VAL A 98 -5.61 -10.72 -3.80
C VAL A 98 -5.33 -12.21 -3.98
N LEU A 99 -5.79 -12.76 -5.09
CA LEU A 99 -5.54 -14.15 -5.49
C LEU A 99 -4.14 -14.23 -6.12
N ILE A 100 -3.22 -14.91 -5.45
CA ILE A 100 -1.81 -14.96 -5.87
C ILE A 100 -1.55 -16.21 -6.72
N GLU A 101 -1.51 -17.37 -6.08
CA GLU A 101 -1.08 -18.62 -6.70
C GLU A 101 -1.86 -19.83 -6.18
N GLY A 102 -1.92 -20.86 -7.01
CA GLY A 102 -2.37 -22.21 -6.66
C GLY A 102 -1.16 -23.14 -6.68
N LYS A 103 -1.14 -24.15 -5.81
CA LYS A 103 -0.08 -25.17 -5.80
C LYS A 103 -0.65 -26.57 -5.78
N ASN A 104 -0.03 -27.45 -6.57
CA ASN A 104 -0.35 -28.88 -6.65
C ASN A 104 -1.84 -29.14 -6.90
N LEU A 105 -2.45 -28.38 -7.82
CA LEU A 105 -3.83 -28.60 -8.23
C LEU A 105 -3.96 -29.95 -8.95
N VAL A 106 -5.17 -30.51 -8.93
CA VAL A 106 -5.49 -31.77 -9.62
C VAL A 106 -5.33 -31.57 -11.14
N ALA A 107 -4.75 -32.53 -11.84
CA ALA A 107 -4.81 -32.56 -13.30
C ALA A 107 -6.13 -33.20 -13.74
N MET A 108 -6.96 -32.45 -14.47
CA MET A 108 -8.20 -32.97 -15.04
C MET A 108 -8.10 -33.23 -16.56
N ASP A 109 -7.18 -32.54 -17.26
CA ASP A 109 -7.02 -32.70 -18.69
C ASP A 109 -6.21 -33.95 -19.08
N MET A 110 -6.45 -34.46 -20.29
CA MET A 110 -5.74 -35.60 -20.86
C MET A 110 -4.24 -35.36 -21.05
N ASP A 111 -3.79 -34.10 -21.07
CA ASP A 111 -2.38 -33.73 -21.17
C ASP A 111 -1.65 -33.76 -19.81
N GLY A 112 -2.36 -34.11 -18.73
CA GLY A 112 -1.83 -34.14 -17.38
C GLY A 112 -1.68 -32.75 -16.75
N LEU A 113 -2.29 -31.72 -17.34
CA LEU A 113 -2.38 -30.36 -16.81
C LEU A 113 -3.86 -30.00 -16.57
N SER A 114 -4.09 -28.71 -16.31
CA SER A 114 -5.42 -28.11 -16.16
C SER A 114 -5.36 -26.65 -16.58
N ASP A 115 -6.52 -26.08 -16.88
CA ASP A 115 -6.78 -24.66 -17.15
C ASP A 115 -7.53 -24.01 -15.95
N PRO A 116 -6.92 -23.90 -14.76
CA PRO A 116 -7.65 -23.55 -13.54
C PRO A 116 -8.09 -22.08 -13.48
N TYR A 117 -9.26 -21.87 -12.90
CA TYR A 117 -9.79 -20.56 -12.53
C TYR A 117 -10.59 -20.63 -11.22
N VAL A 118 -10.70 -19.50 -10.51
CA VAL A 118 -11.31 -19.43 -9.18
C VAL A 118 -12.59 -18.60 -9.23
N LYS A 119 -13.63 -19.07 -8.52
CA LYS A 119 -14.85 -18.30 -8.26
C LYS A 119 -14.95 -17.98 -6.77
N PHE A 120 -15.20 -16.71 -6.48
CA PHE A 120 -15.48 -16.20 -5.13
C PHE A 120 -16.98 -15.97 -4.99
N ARG A 121 -17.53 -16.31 -3.82
CA ARG A 121 -18.89 -15.97 -3.42
C ARG A 121 -18.88 -15.42 -2.00
N LEU A 122 -19.40 -14.21 -1.83
CA LEU A 122 -19.64 -13.58 -0.53
C LEU A 122 -21.06 -13.03 -0.54
N GLY A 123 -21.94 -13.64 0.27
CA GLY A 123 -23.37 -13.33 0.23
C GLY A 123 -23.94 -13.45 -1.19
N ASN A 124 -24.38 -12.32 -1.76
CA ASN A 124 -24.97 -12.26 -3.09
C ASN A 124 -23.94 -11.96 -4.20
N GLU A 125 -22.75 -11.48 -3.86
CA GLU A 125 -21.72 -11.14 -4.82
C GLU A 125 -20.95 -12.38 -5.28
N LYS A 126 -20.66 -12.43 -6.59
CA LYS A 126 -19.93 -13.50 -7.23
C LYS A 126 -18.92 -12.93 -8.20
N TYR A 127 -17.67 -13.34 -8.05
CA TYR A 127 -16.57 -12.94 -8.92
C TYR A 127 -15.86 -14.17 -9.49
N LYS A 128 -15.30 -14.02 -10.68
CA LYS A 128 -14.56 -15.07 -11.38
C LYS A 128 -13.21 -14.51 -11.82
N SER A 129 -12.13 -15.27 -11.56
CA SER A 129 -10.78 -14.93 -12.03
C SER A 129 -10.60 -15.25 -13.51
N LYS A 130 -9.49 -14.76 -14.08
CA LYS A 130 -8.98 -15.25 -15.36
C LYS A 130 -8.61 -16.72 -15.25
N THR A 131 -8.62 -17.37 -16.41
CA THR A 131 -8.16 -18.75 -16.58
C THR A 131 -6.66 -18.73 -16.89
N VAL A 132 -5.89 -19.50 -16.13
CA VAL A 132 -4.48 -19.76 -16.44
C VAL A 132 -4.41 -21.09 -17.18
N TYR A 133 -3.88 -21.10 -18.40
CA TYR A 133 -3.87 -22.29 -19.23
C TYR A 133 -2.68 -23.21 -18.89
N LYS A 134 -2.92 -24.53 -18.90
CA LYS A 134 -1.91 -25.60 -18.82
C LYS A 134 -0.98 -25.49 -17.62
N SER A 135 -1.54 -25.35 -16.42
CA SER A 135 -0.74 -25.26 -15.19
C SER A 135 -1.44 -25.85 -13.98
N LEU A 136 -0.73 -26.71 -13.25
CA LEU A 136 -1.12 -27.20 -11.92
C LEU A 136 -0.62 -26.29 -10.78
N ASN A 137 0.19 -25.30 -11.13
CA ASN A 137 0.70 -24.28 -10.21
C ASN A 137 0.44 -22.88 -10.81
N PRO A 138 -0.84 -22.52 -11.00
CA PRO A 138 -1.20 -21.27 -11.66
C PRO A 138 -0.84 -20.05 -10.81
N ASN A 139 -0.43 -18.97 -11.49
CA ASN A 139 -0.29 -17.64 -10.90
C ASN A 139 -1.35 -16.73 -11.53
N TRP A 140 -2.32 -16.28 -10.74
CA TRP A 140 -3.37 -15.40 -11.22
C TRP A 140 -3.00 -13.93 -11.06
N LEU A 141 -2.48 -13.55 -9.89
CA LEU A 141 -2.13 -12.17 -9.52
C LEU A 141 -3.28 -11.19 -9.80
N GLU A 142 -4.48 -11.52 -9.30
CA GLU A 142 -5.70 -10.74 -9.50
C GLU A 142 -6.27 -10.22 -8.18
N GLN A 143 -6.86 -9.03 -8.22
CA GLN A 143 -7.53 -8.40 -7.08
C GLN A 143 -9.04 -8.34 -7.31
N PHE A 144 -9.80 -8.64 -6.26
CA PHE A 144 -11.25 -8.51 -6.21
C PHE A 144 -11.64 -7.75 -4.95
N ASP A 145 -12.60 -6.84 -5.05
CA ASP A 145 -13.16 -6.13 -3.92
C ASP A 145 -14.64 -6.52 -3.81
N LEU A 146 -15.02 -7.12 -2.68
CA LEU A 146 -16.39 -7.57 -2.41
C LEU A 146 -16.98 -6.82 -1.22
N HIS A 147 -18.29 -6.57 -1.25
CA HIS A 147 -18.99 -5.83 -0.22
C HIS A 147 -19.55 -6.77 0.86
N LEU A 148 -19.27 -6.47 2.13
CA LEU A 148 -19.76 -7.23 3.28
C LEU A 148 -20.90 -6.46 3.98
N TYR A 149 -22.06 -7.09 4.11
CA TYR A 149 -23.22 -6.54 4.80
C TYR A 149 -23.41 -7.22 6.17
N ASP A 150 -23.88 -6.47 7.17
CA ASP A 150 -24.05 -6.97 8.55
C ASP A 150 -25.12 -8.07 8.67
N ASP A 151 -26.06 -8.13 7.71
CA ASP A 151 -27.17 -9.08 7.67
C ASP A 151 -26.85 -10.38 6.89
N GLN A 152 -25.61 -10.52 6.38
CA GLN A 152 -25.19 -11.66 5.55
C GLN A 152 -24.19 -12.57 6.28
N SER A 153 -24.09 -13.82 5.80
CA SER A 153 -23.05 -14.75 6.25
C SER A 153 -21.66 -14.19 5.98
N GLN A 154 -20.79 -14.17 6.98
CA GLN A 154 -19.40 -13.73 6.86
C GLN A 154 -18.46 -14.84 6.33
N ASP A 155 -19.01 -15.80 5.59
CA ASP A 155 -18.27 -16.91 5.00
C ASP A 155 -17.94 -16.57 3.55
N LEU A 156 -16.64 -16.42 3.27
CA LEU A 156 -16.13 -16.30 1.91
C LEU A 156 -15.94 -17.71 1.33
N GLU A 157 -16.77 -18.05 0.35
CA GLU A 157 -16.66 -19.32 -0.36
C GLU A 157 -15.78 -19.18 -1.61
N ILE A 158 -14.85 -20.12 -1.75
CA ILE A 158 -13.87 -20.15 -2.83
C ILE A 158 -13.96 -21.50 -3.52
N THR A 159 -14.19 -21.52 -4.82
CA THR A 159 -14.24 -22.76 -5.61
C THR A 159 -13.30 -22.68 -6.80
N VAL A 160 -12.57 -23.77 -7.05
CA VAL A 160 -11.62 -23.89 -8.16
C VAL A 160 -12.21 -24.80 -9.22
N TRP A 161 -12.07 -24.39 -10.47
CA TRP A 161 -12.66 -25.04 -11.62
C TRP A 161 -11.63 -25.13 -12.74
N ASP A 162 -11.69 -26.21 -13.50
CA ASP A 162 -10.94 -26.36 -14.74
C ASP A 162 -11.79 -25.86 -15.91
N LYS A 163 -11.22 -25.07 -16.81
CA LYS A 163 -11.95 -24.53 -17.94
C LYS A 163 -11.81 -25.43 -19.16
N ASP A 164 -12.91 -26.06 -19.54
CA ASP A 164 -12.96 -26.90 -20.72
C ASP A 164 -13.53 -26.17 -21.94
N SER A 165 -12.84 -26.28 -23.07
CA SER A 165 -13.30 -25.67 -24.32
C SER A 165 -14.42 -26.46 -25.02
N ARG A 166 -14.58 -27.75 -24.69
CA ARG A 166 -15.52 -28.67 -25.39
C ARG A 166 -16.52 -29.35 -24.46
N THR A 167 -16.17 -29.49 -23.18
CA THR A 167 -16.98 -30.09 -22.12
C THR A 167 -17.40 -29.03 -21.12
N LYS A 168 -18.20 -29.42 -20.13
CA LYS A 168 -18.54 -28.56 -19.01
C LYS A 168 -17.35 -28.52 -18.05
N ASP A 169 -16.94 -27.33 -17.64
CA ASP A 169 -15.89 -27.08 -16.64
C ASP A 169 -15.96 -28.05 -15.45
N ASP A 170 -14.82 -28.70 -15.17
CA ASP A 170 -14.66 -29.66 -14.09
C ASP A 170 -14.40 -28.98 -12.74
N PHE A 171 -14.98 -29.52 -11.68
CA PHE A 171 -14.77 -29.00 -10.33
C PHE A 171 -13.48 -29.58 -9.74
N MET A 172 -12.57 -28.71 -9.31
CA MET A 172 -11.25 -29.11 -8.80
C MET A 172 -11.14 -29.09 -7.28
N GLY A 173 -12.02 -28.35 -6.59
CA GLY A 173 -12.02 -28.25 -5.12
C GLY A 173 -12.65 -26.96 -4.59
N ARG A 174 -12.87 -26.91 -3.28
CA ARG A 174 -13.48 -25.77 -2.58
C ARG A 174 -12.82 -25.50 -1.24
N CYS A 175 -12.77 -24.25 -0.82
CA CYS A 175 -12.50 -23.89 0.57
C CYS A 175 -13.40 -22.75 1.02
N VAL A 176 -13.58 -22.63 2.34
CA VAL A 176 -14.37 -21.57 2.97
C VAL A 176 -13.52 -20.87 4.02
N ILE A 177 -13.57 -19.53 4.02
CA ILE A 177 -12.88 -18.69 4.99
C ILE A 177 -13.92 -17.90 5.76
N ASP A 178 -13.97 -18.16 7.07
CA ASP A 178 -14.78 -17.39 8.01
C ASP A 178 -14.09 -16.05 8.30
N LEU A 179 -14.68 -14.97 7.79
CA LEU A 179 -14.15 -13.61 7.90
C LEU A 179 -14.26 -13.05 9.31
N SER A 180 -15.17 -13.57 10.15
CA SER A 180 -15.37 -13.08 11.53
C SER A 180 -14.15 -13.33 12.43
N LYS A 181 -13.33 -14.33 12.08
CA LYS A 181 -12.10 -14.70 12.80
C LYS A 181 -10.89 -13.84 12.41
N LEU A 182 -11.02 -13.03 11.37
CA LEU A 182 -9.92 -12.20 10.88
C LEU A 182 -9.99 -10.81 11.49
N GLU A 183 -8.83 -10.31 11.94
CA GLU A 183 -8.72 -8.94 12.42
C GLU A 183 -9.04 -7.96 11.28
N ARG A 184 -9.95 -7.01 11.54
CA ARG A 184 -10.27 -5.92 10.61
C ARG A 184 -9.10 -4.94 10.51
N GLU A 185 -9.06 -4.17 9.43
CA GLU A 185 -8.02 -3.19 9.11
C GLU A 185 -6.60 -3.76 9.08
N LYS A 186 -6.47 -5.04 8.70
CA LYS A 186 -5.21 -5.75 8.57
C LYS A 186 -5.24 -6.72 7.39
N THR A 187 -4.15 -6.76 6.64
CA THR A 187 -3.98 -7.72 5.53
C THR A 187 -3.44 -9.05 6.05
N HIS A 188 -4.21 -10.12 5.84
CA HIS A 188 -3.88 -11.49 6.24
C HIS A 188 -3.30 -12.27 5.07
N ARG A 189 -2.18 -12.97 5.29
CA ARG A 189 -1.56 -13.89 4.32
C ARG A 189 -2.09 -15.30 4.58
N ILE A 190 -2.91 -15.84 3.68
CA ILE A 190 -3.65 -17.08 3.93
C ILE A 190 -3.28 -18.14 2.91
N TRP A 191 -2.80 -19.29 3.39
CA TRP A 191 -2.78 -20.55 2.64
C TRP A 191 -4.01 -21.37 3.04
N LYS A 192 -4.76 -21.86 2.05
CA LYS A 192 -5.90 -22.75 2.27
C LYS A 192 -5.83 -23.97 1.36
N ASP A 193 -5.86 -25.13 1.98
CA ASP A 193 -6.00 -26.39 1.27
C ASP A 193 -7.43 -26.53 0.74
N LEU A 194 -7.54 -27.10 -0.46
CA LEU A 194 -8.82 -27.38 -1.09
C LEU A 194 -9.44 -28.64 -0.48
N GLN A 195 -10.70 -28.55 -0.09
CA GLN A 195 -11.56 -29.67 0.23
C GLN A 195 -12.16 -30.23 -1.07
N ASP A 196 -12.53 -31.50 -1.07
CA ASP A 196 -13.12 -32.19 -2.22
C ASP A 196 -12.24 -32.11 -3.49
N GLY A 197 -10.92 -32.08 -3.31
CA GLY A 197 -9.91 -31.86 -4.36
C GLY A 197 -8.48 -32.05 -3.85
N SER A 198 -7.49 -31.64 -4.66
CA SER A 198 -6.09 -31.56 -4.23
C SER A 198 -5.49 -30.19 -4.51
N GLY A 199 -4.52 -29.83 -3.70
CA GLY A 199 -3.77 -28.58 -3.82
C GLY A 199 -4.21 -27.53 -2.81
N SER A 200 -3.53 -26.39 -2.90
CA SER A 200 -3.67 -25.29 -1.95
C SER A 200 -3.68 -23.96 -2.68
N LEU A 201 -4.48 -23.01 -2.21
CA LEU A 201 -4.52 -21.64 -2.69
C LEU A 201 -3.79 -20.71 -1.74
N PHE A 202 -3.09 -19.73 -2.32
CA PHE A 202 -2.49 -18.63 -1.60
C PHE A 202 -3.15 -17.31 -1.98
N LEU A 203 -3.65 -16.60 -0.98
CA LEU A 203 -4.33 -15.33 -1.15
C LEU A 203 -4.00 -14.35 -0.02
N LEU A 204 -4.09 -13.06 -0.31
CA LEU A 204 -4.14 -12.01 0.69
C LEU A 204 -5.59 -11.59 0.88
N LEU A 205 -6.01 -11.47 2.13
CA LEU A 205 -7.37 -11.08 2.47
C LEU A 205 -7.33 -9.90 3.43
N THR A 206 -8.06 -8.83 3.10
CA THR A 206 -8.12 -7.63 3.93
C THR A 206 -9.57 -7.17 4.09
N ILE A 207 -10.01 -6.99 5.33
CA ILE A 207 -11.34 -6.45 5.65
C ILE A 207 -11.13 -5.00 6.11
N SER A 208 -11.60 -4.03 5.32
CA SER A 208 -11.42 -2.59 5.60
C SER A 208 -12.65 -1.78 5.21
N GLY A 209 -12.61 -0.45 5.26
CA GLY A 209 -13.74 0.41 4.89
C GLY A 209 -14.91 0.37 5.88
N THR A 210 -14.59 0.15 7.16
CA THR A 210 -15.58 -0.03 8.22
C THR A 210 -16.36 1.26 8.53
N THR A 211 -17.69 1.24 8.38
CA THR A 211 -18.57 2.42 8.55
C THR A 211 -19.04 2.66 10.00
N ALA A 212 -18.84 1.72 10.92
CA ALA A 212 -19.36 1.81 12.30
C ALA A 212 -18.43 2.59 13.26
N SER A 213 -19.03 3.47 14.08
CA SER A 213 -18.42 4.19 15.22
C SER A 213 -17.95 3.29 16.37
N GLU A 214 -18.07 1.96 16.25
CA GLU A 214 -17.67 0.99 17.27
C GLU A 214 -16.36 0.25 16.91
N THR A 215 -15.65 0.71 15.88
CA THR A 215 -14.37 0.12 15.48
C THR A 215 -13.19 0.84 16.14
N ILE A 216 -12.21 0.07 16.64
CA ILE A 216 -10.97 0.55 17.29
C ILE A 216 -10.17 1.53 16.40
N SER A 217 -10.47 1.56 15.09
CA SER A 217 -9.85 2.42 14.08
C SER A 217 -10.50 3.80 13.93
N ASP A 218 -11.65 4.09 14.56
CA ASP A 218 -12.25 5.43 14.53
C ASP A 218 -11.50 6.39 15.46
N LEU A 219 -10.88 7.41 14.87
CA LEU A 219 -10.06 8.40 15.58
C LEU A 219 -10.87 9.21 16.61
N SER A 220 -12.18 9.35 16.42
CA SER A 220 -13.04 10.06 17.36
C SER A 220 -13.25 9.30 18.68
N SER A 221 -13.11 7.97 18.64
CA SER A 221 -13.23 7.05 19.78
C SER A 221 -11.90 6.49 20.28
N TYR A 222 -10.81 6.77 19.57
CA TYR A 222 -9.49 6.25 19.87
C TYR A 222 -8.90 6.90 21.12
N GLU A 223 -8.86 6.13 22.21
CA GLU A 223 -8.00 6.41 23.35
C GLU A 223 -6.67 5.68 23.16
N GLU A 224 -5.60 6.45 23.04
CA GLU A 224 -4.27 5.91 22.84
C GLU A 224 -3.80 5.19 24.10
N ASN A 225 -3.77 3.86 24.06
CA ASN A 225 -3.29 3.07 25.19
C ASN A 225 -1.79 3.35 25.42
N PRO A 226 -1.39 3.99 26.54
CA PRO A 226 0.01 4.33 26.78
C PRO A 226 0.89 3.08 26.85
N MET A 227 0.33 1.95 27.29
CA MET A 227 1.06 0.69 27.37
C MET A 227 1.35 0.10 25.99
N GLU A 228 0.45 0.25 25.02
CA GLU A 228 0.66 -0.24 23.66
C GLU A 228 1.75 0.57 22.96
N ARG A 229 1.72 1.90 23.08
CA ARG A 229 2.83 2.77 22.67
C ARG A 229 4.15 2.33 23.28
N VAL A 230 4.21 2.14 24.60
CA VAL A 230 5.44 1.73 25.30
C VAL A 230 5.91 0.34 24.85
N VAL A 231 5.01 -0.58 24.54
CA VAL A 231 5.36 -1.93 24.04
C VAL A 231 5.92 -1.87 22.62
N ILE A 232 5.30 -1.10 21.72
CA ILE A 232 5.77 -0.90 20.35
C ILE A 232 7.12 -0.18 20.38
N GLN A 233 7.23 0.89 21.17
CA GLN A 233 8.45 1.64 21.37
C GLN A 233 9.56 0.73 21.90
N ARG A 234 9.32 -0.06 22.95
CA ARG A 234 10.30 -1.03 23.48
C ARG A 234 10.68 -2.14 22.47
N ARG A 235 9.77 -2.50 21.55
CA ARG A 235 10.01 -3.53 20.53
C ARG A 235 10.93 -3.03 19.41
N TYR A 236 10.81 -1.75 19.02
CA TYR A 236 11.56 -1.17 17.91
C TYR A 236 12.57 -0.11 18.33
N GLU A 237 12.70 0.18 19.62
CA GLU A 237 13.62 1.15 20.19
C GLU A 237 15.03 0.95 19.65
N SER A 238 15.54 2.01 19.04
CA SER A 238 16.89 2.07 18.50
C SER A 238 17.88 2.48 19.59
N MET A 239 19.12 2.00 19.48
CA MET A 239 20.24 2.34 20.38
C MET A 239 20.47 3.86 20.60
N SER A 240 19.90 4.75 19.77
CA SER A 240 20.24 6.18 19.78
C SER A 240 19.53 7.01 20.85
N GLU A 241 18.49 6.51 21.52
CA GLU A 241 17.76 7.26 22.55
C GLU A 241 18.14 6.87 23.99
N PHE A 242 19.26 6.15 24.16
CA PHE A 242 19.75 5.67 25.46
C PHE A 242 20.55 6.72 26.26
N LYS A 243 20.28 8.02 26.11
CA LYS A 243 21.04 9.06 26.84
C LYS A 243 20.56 9.30 28.29
N TYR A 244 19.44 8.71 28.71
CA TYR A 244 18.88 8.91 30.04
C TYR A 244 18.18 7.63 30.57
N LYS A 245 18.96 6.63 30.98
CA LYS A 245 18.54 5.77 32.09
C LYS A 245 19.74 5.04 32.67
N ASP A 246 20.04 5.44 33.90
CA ASP A 246 21.03 4.80 34.75
C ASP A 246 20.64 3.34 35.03
N GLU A 247 21.65 2.51 35.23
CA GLU A 247 21.66 1.08 35.57
C GLU A 247 21.52 -0.01 34.47
N SER A 248 22.69 -0.62 34.22
CA SER A 248 23.00 -2.06 34.04
C SER A 248 23.32 -2.58 32.63
N GLU A 249 24.53 -3.16 32.47
CA GLU A 249 25.05 -3.89 31.29
C GLU A 249 24.15 -5.01 30.74
N LEU A 250 23.06 -5.34 31.44
CA LEU A 250 22.12 -6.40 31.07
C LEU A 250 21.28 -6.02 29.84
N TRP A 251 20.89 -4.75 29.70
CA TRP A 251 19.95 -4.33 28.66
C TRP A 251 20.55 -4.45 27.26
N TYR A 252 21.84 -4.17 27.07
CA TYR A 252 22.53 -4.30 25.77
C TYR A 252 22.46 -5.74 25.24
N ARG A 253 22.64 -6.74 26.12
CA ARG A 253 22.58 -8.16 25.75
C ARG A 253 21.16 -8.60 25.42
N VAL A 254 20.15 -8.06 26.11
CA VAL A 254 18.73 -8.34 25.85
C VAL A 254 18.25 -7.66 24.57
N ALA A 255 18.65 -6.41 24.33
CA ALA A 255 18.33 -5.66 23.11
C ALA A 255 18.94 -6.33 21.86
N LEU A 256 20.21 -6.76 21.91
CA LEU A 256 20.85 -7.49 20.81
C LEU A 256 20.23 -8.87 20.58
N LYS A 257 19.93 -9.64 21.66
CA LYS A 257 19.27 -10.94 21.55
C LYS A 257 17.84 -10.83 20.98
N ASN A 258 17.07 -9.82 21.40
CA ASN A 258 15.73 -9.58 20.88
C ASN A 258 15.75 -8.98 19.47
N THR A 259 16.76 -8.17 19.11
CA THR A 259 16.95 -7.62 17.76
C THR A 259 17.15 -8.74 16.72
N LEU A 260 17.85 -9.82 17.09
CA LEU A 260 18.06 -10.99 16.23
C LEU A 260 16.86 -11.95 16.20
N HIS A 261 15.89 -11.78 17.12
CA HIS A 261 14.64 -12.54 17.12
C HIS A 261 13.60 -11.84 16.23
N ASN A 262 13.04 -12.57 15.26
CA ASN A 262 12.10 -12.08 14.24
C ASN A 262 12.61 -10.91 13.34
N TRP A 263 13.73 -11.12 12.64
CA TRP A 263 14.35 -10.14 11.72
C TRP A 263 13.47 -9.65 10.55
N LYS A 264 12.33 -10.32 10.27
CA LYS A 264 11.36 -9.88 9.26
C LYS A 264 10.49 -8.70 9.72
N ASP A 265 10.48 -8.45 11.04
CA ASP A 265 9.71 -7.39 11.68
C ASP A 265 10.61 -6.17 11.95
N VAL A 266 10.58 -5.20 11.03
CA VAL A 266 11.51 -4.05 11.01
C VAL A 266 10.93 -2.84 11.72
N GLY A 267 9.62 -2.62 11.63
CA GLY A 267 8.96 -1.49 12.27
C GLY A 267 7.44 -1.54 12.22
N HIS A 268 6.84 -0.46 12.71
CA HIS A 268 5.42 -0.24 12.78
C HIS A 268 5.10 1.18 12.31
N LEU A 269 4.10 1.31 11.45
CA LEU A 269 3.61 2.58 10.92
C LEU A 269 2.16 2.76 11.36
N THR A 270 1.87 3.90 11.99
CA THR A 270 0.51 4.36 12.25
C THR A 270 0.19 5.54 11.33
N VAL A 271 -0.94 5.49 10.63
CA VAL A 271 -1.42 6.56 9.74
C VAL A 271 -2.80 7.01 10.19
N LYS A 272 -2.94 8.29 10.55
CA LYS A 272 -4.22 8.93 10.84
C LYS A 272 -4.67 9.72 9.61
N VAL A 273 -5.82 9.37 9.07
CA VAL A 273 -6.44 9.97 7.90
C VAL A 273 -7.61 10.84 8.36
N TYR A 274 -7.44 12.16 8.31
CA TYR A 274 -8.45 13.08 8.82
C TYR A 274 -9.52 13.40 7.78
N LYS A 275 -9.12 14.09 6.71
CA LYS A 275 -10.01 14.67 5.70
C LYS A 275 -9.26 15.01 4.42
N ALA A 276 -10.00 15.19 3.32
CA ALA A 276 -9.49 15.81 2.10
C ALA A 276 -10.31 17.06 1.75
N GLN A 277 -9.77 17.91 0.87
CA GLN A 277 -10.47 19.09 0.34
C GLN A 277 -10.00 19.42 -1.07
N GLY A 278 -10.85 20.10 -1.83
CA GLY A 278 -10.51 20.57 -3.17
C GLY A 278 -10.57 19.46 -4.24
N LEU A 279 -11.28 18.37 -3.97
CA LEU A 279 -11.46 17.27 -4.92
C LEU A 279 -12.28 17.72 -6.14
N VAL A 280 -12.06 17.07 -7.27
CA VAL A 280 -12.90 17.25 -8.47
C VAL A 280 -14.27 16.60 -8.23
N ALA A 281 -15.32 17.19 -8.82
CA ALA A 281 -16.63 16.57 -8.89
C ALA A 281 -16.65 15.61 -10.08
N ALA A 282 -16.70 14.32 -9.81
CA ALA A 282 -16.76 13.28 -10.83
C ALA A 282 -18.22 12.87 -11.18
N ASP A 283 -19.16 12.99 -10.24
CA ASP A 283 -20.57 12.69 -10.51
C ASP A 283 -21.27 13.76 -11.36
N LEU A 284 -22.26 13.30 -12.15
CA LEU A 284 -23.28 14.12 -12.84
C LEU A 284 -23.99 15.14 -11.94
N GLY A 285 -23.97 14.94 -10.61
CA GLY A 285 -24.55 15.83 -9.61
C GLY A 285 -23.64 16.96 -9.11
N GLY A 286 -22.43 17.10 -9.65
CA GLY A 286 -21.47 18.14 -9.25
C GLY A 286 -20.82 17.88 -7.88
N LYS A 287 -20.84 16.63 -7.40
CA LYS A 287 -20.15 16.17 -6.19
C LYS A 287 -19.45 14.84 -6.48
N SER A 288 -18.88 14.24 -5.45
CA SER A 288 -18.27 12.92 -5.50
C SER A 288 -18.65 12.15 -4.23
N ASP A 289 -18.49 10.84 -4.27
CA ASP A 289 -18.57 9.86 -3.19
C ASP A 289 -17.14 9.35 -2.85
N PRO A 290 -16.24 10.19 -2.31
CA PRO A 290 -14.83 9.84 -2.14
C PRO A 290 -14.53 8.86 -0.99
N PHE A 291 -13.61 7.94 -1.26
CA PHE A 291 -12.94 7.10 -0.27
C PHE A 291 -11.42 7.12 -0.47
N CYS A 292 -10.68 6.76 0.57
CA CYS A 292 -9.22 6.80 0.59
C CYS A 292 -8.65 5.39 0.76
N VAL A 293 -7.66 5.03 -0.06
CA VAL A 293 -6.96 3.75 -0.04
C VAL A 293 -5.50 3.98 0.31
N LEU A 294 -5.00 3.25 1.29
CA LEU A 294 -3.64 3.27 1.78
C LEU A 294 -2.97 1.94 1.42
N GLU A 295 -1.91 2.01 0.63
CA GLU A 295 -1.12 0.85 0.23
C GLU A 295 0.30 0.95 0.79
N LEU A 296 0.73 -0.11 1.48
CA LEU A 296 2.12 -0.33 1.85
C LEU A 296 2.57 -1.70 1.33
N VAL A 297 3.26 -1.68 0.20
CA VAL A 297 3.70 -2.87 -0.54
C VAL A 297 2.50 -3.74 -0.93
N ASN A 298 2.25 -4.83 -0.20
CA ASN A 298 1.16 -5.79 -0.45
C ASN A 298 -0.01 -5.61 0.52
N SER A 299 0.09 -4.70 1.50
CA SER A 299 -1.00 -4.39 2.42
C SER A 299 -1.82 -3.24 1.85
N ARG A 300 -3.13 -3.42 1.74
CA ARG A 300 -4.06 -2.42 1.18
C ARG A 300 -5.23 -2.26 2.14
N LEU A 301 -5.39 -1.05 2.67
CA LEU A 301 -6.47 -0.68 3.59
C LEU A 301 -7.26 0.48 2.98
N GLN A 302 -8.55 0.57 3.27
CA GLN A 302 -9.37 1.69 2.79
C GLN A 302 -10.28 2.26 3.87
N THR A 303 -10.62 3.54 3.74
CA THR A 303 -11.62 4.21 4.57
C THR A 303 -13.04 3.86 4.11
N GLN A 304 -14.02 4.24 4.92
CA GLN A 304 -15.40 4.32 4.46
C GLN A 304 -15.56 5.36 3.35
N THR A 305 -16.62 5.20 2.56
CA THR A 305 -17.04 6.15 1.53
C THR A 305 -17.85 7.29 2.15
N GLU A 306 -17.47 8.53 1.84
CA GLU A 306 -18.20 9.72 2.25
C GLU A 306 -19.03 10.22 1.07
N TYR A 307 -20.37 10.11 1.16
CA TYR A 307 -21.24 10.38 0.02
C TYR A 307 -21.49 11.88 -0.21
N LYS A 308 -21.49 12.29 -1.48
CA LYS A 308 -21.92 13.60 -2.00
C LYS A 308 -21.17 14.75 -1.35
N THR A 309 -19.84 14.69 -1.39
CA THR A 309 -18.93 15.70 -0.84
C THR A 309 -17.63 15.82 -1.63
N LEU A 310 -17.09 17.05 -1.70
CA LEU A 310 -15.73 17.32 -2.22
C LEU A 310 -14.72 17.57 -1.10
N CYS A 311 -15.19 17.51 0.15
CA CYS A 311 -14.42 17.72 1.36
C CYS A 311 -14.73 16.59 2.37
N PRO A 312 -14.38 15.33 2.06
CA PRO A 312 -14.68 14.19 2.92
C PRO A 312 -13.91 14.23 4.24
N SER A 313 -14.51 13.70 5.30
CA SER A 313 -13.91 13.62 6.64
C SER A 313 -14.02 12.20 7.18
N TRP A 314 -12.98 11.39 6.98
CA TRP A 314 -13.00 9.98 7.37
C TRP A 314 -12.66 9.74 8.86
N GLN A 315 -11.73 10.51 9.42
CA GLN A 315 -11.26 10.35 10.81
C GLN A 315 -10.89 8.91 11.19
N LYS A 316 -10.06 8.25 10.37
CA LYS A 316 -9.65 6.86 10.58
C LYS A 316 -8.17 6.73 10.92
N ILE A 317 -7.83 5.69 11.68
CA ILE A 317 -6.45 5.29 11.99
C ILE A 317 -6.20 3.91 11.39
N PHE A 318 -5.09 3.79 10.69
CA PHE A 318 -4.59 2.54 10.14
C PHE A 318 -3.22 2.21 10.71
N THR A 319 -2.95 0.92 10.87
CA THR A 319 -1.66 0.42 11.32
C THR A 319 -1.07 -0.54 10.28
N PHE A 320 0.23 -0.45 10.07
CA PHE A 320 0.95 -1.28 9.13
C PHE A 320 2.21 -1.87 9.78
N ASN A 321 2.44 -3.15 9.53
CA ASN A 321 3.71 -3.79 9.86
C ASN A 321 4.74 -3.45 8.78
N VAL A 322 5.76 -2.69 9.15
CA VAL A 322 6.84 -2.29 8.25
C VAL A 322 7.87 -3.42 8.19
N LYS A 323 7.92 -4.10 7.05
CA LYS A 323 8.94 -5.13 6.77
C LYS A 323 10.22 -4.57 6.17
N ASP A 324 10.16 -3.38 5.58
CA ASP A 324 11.28 -2.70 4.97
C ASP A 324 11.06 -1.18 5.08
N ILE A 325 11.98 -0.47 5.73
CA ILE A 325 11.87 0.97 5.99
C ILE A 325 12.03 1.81 4.71
N HIS A 326 12.57 1.23 3.64
CA HIS A 326 12.71 1.89 2.34
C HIS A 326 11.42 1.82 1.51
N SER A 327 10.35 1.25 2.06
CA SER A 327 9.04 1.21 1.42
C SER A 327 8.43 2.59 1.30
N VAL A 328 7.41 2.70 0.44
CA VAL A 328 6.66 3.94 0.19
C VAL A 328 5.20 3.68 0.55
N LEU A 329 4.62 4.57 1.35
CA LEU A 329 3.20 4.59 1.61
C LEU A 329 2.52 5.32 0.45
N GLU A 330 1.68 4.63 -0.31
CA GLU A 330 0.83 5.24 -1.32
C GLU A 330 -0.56 5.50 -0.73
N VAL A 331 -1.03 6.75 -0.85
CA VAL A 331 -2.38 7.14 -0.42
C VAL A 331 -3.11 7.64 -1.66
N THR A 332 -4.17 6.93 -2.06
CA THR A 332 -4.96 7.25 -3.24
C THR A 332 -6.40 7.54 -2.84
N VAL A 333 -6.95 8.66 -3.32
CA VAL A 333 -8.35 9.01 -3.18
C VAL A 333 -9.07 8.62 -4.47
N TRP A 334 -10.16 7.88 -4.31
CA TRP A 334 -11.02 7.39 -5.37
C TRP A 334 -12.43 7.91 -5.17
N ASP A 335 -13.18 8.01 -6.26
CA ASP A 335 -14.61 8.22 -6.28
C ASP A 335 -15.33 6.90 -6.46
N GLU A 336 -16.40 6.68 -5.70
CA GLU A 336 -17.20 5.47 -5.81
C GLU A 336 -18.47 5.69 -6.64
N ASP A 337 -18.44 5.21 -7.88
CA ASP A 337 -19.59 5.28 -8.78
C ASP A 337 -20.52 4.07 -8.66
N ARG A 338 -21.83 4.32 -8.79
CA ARG A 338 -22.87 3.29 -8.73
C ARG A 338 -22.76 2.19 -9.80
N ASP A 339 -22.14 2.48 -10.95
CA ASP A 339 -22.12 1.60 -12.13
C ASP A 339 -20.72 1.03 -12.49
N HIS A 340 -19.89 0.79 -11.46
CA HIS A 340 -18.75 -0.16 -11.46
C HIS A 340 -17.42 0.25 -12.12
N LYS A 341 -17.04 1.52 -12.05
CA LYS A 341 -15.63 1.88 -12.20
C LYS A 341 -15.28 3.03 -11.25
N VAL A 342 -14.52 2.72 -10.21
CA VAL A 342 -14.01 3.76 -9.30
C VAL A 342 -13.19 4.79 -10.08
N GLU A 343 -13.51 6.07 -9.92
CA GLU A 343 -12.80 7.15 -10.60
C GLU A 343 -11.62 7.65 -9.76
N PHE A 344 -10.50 7.97 -10.41
CA PHE A 344 -9.31 8.43 -9.70
C PHE A 344 -9.42 9.93 -9.38
N LEU A 345 -9.36 10.30 -8.10
CA LEU A 345 -9.41 11.69 -7.66
C LEU A 345 -8.03 12.26 -7.31
N GLY A 346 -7.07 11.43 -6.94
CA GLY A 346 -5.68 11.85 -6.72
C GLY A 346 -4.85 10.87 -5.89
N ARG A 347 -3.52 10.98 -5.97
CA ARG A 347 -2.58 10.12 -5.22
C ARG A 347 -1.45 10.91 -4.60
N VAL A 348 -0.91 10.42 -3.49
CA VAL A 348 0.37 10.85 -2.94
C VAL A 348 1.22 9.63 -2.58
N ALA A 349 2.51 9.70 -2.85
CA ALA A 349 3.50 8.67 -2.51
C ALA A 349 4.47 9.25 -1.47
N ILE A 350 4.56 8.62 -0.31
CA ILE A 350 5.30 9.13 0.86
C ILE A 350 6.31 8.06 1.30
N PRO A 351 7.61 8.25 1.02
CA PRO A 351 8.65 7.36 1.52
C PRO A 351 8.68 7.35 3.05
N LEU A 352 8.76 6.17 3.67
CA LEU A 352 8.67 6.08 5.15
C LEU A 352 9.79 6.86 5.85
N LEU A 353 11.00 6.88 5.28
CA LEU A 353 12.14 7.65 5.81
C LEU A 353 11.95 9.18 5.73
N ARG A 354 10.98 9.68 4.95
CA ARG A 354 10.65 11.11 4.87
C ARG A 354 9.53 11.51 5.82
N ILE A 355 8.91 10.57 6.53
CA ILE A 355 7.82 10.84 7.47
C ILE A 355 8.36 11.61 8.67
N ARG A 356 7.63 12.65 9.06
CA ARG A 356 7.87 13.41 10.30
C ARG A 356 6.85 12.97 11.34
N ASN A 357 7.32 12.24 12.33
CA ASN A 357 6.45 11.60 13.32
C ASN A 357 5.60 12.63 14.09
N GLY A 358 4.29 12.38 14.15
CA GLY A 358 3.33 13.20 14.90
C GLY A 358 3.01 14.57 14.28
N GLU A 359 3.57 14.91 13.11
CA GLU A 359 3.25 16.17 12.43
C GLU A 359 1.97 16.01 11.59
N LYS A 360 0.91 16.72 11.98
CA LYS A 360 -0.33 16.81 11.19
C LYS A 360 -0.15 17.80 10.04
N ARG A 361 -0.19 17.31 8.81
CA ARG A 361 0.17 18.11 7.62
C ARG A 361 -0.70 17.82 6.40
N TRP A 362 -0.91 18.85 5.58
CA TRP A 362 -1.56 18.75 4.27
C TRP A 362 -0.58 18.25 3.21
N TYR A 363 -1.00 17.23 2.48
CA TYR A 363 -0.32 16.68 1.31
C TYR A 363 -1.12 16.99 0.07
N ALA A 364 -0.49 17.61 -0.93
CA ALA A 364 -1.13 17.87 -2.22
C ALA A 364 -1.33 16.55 -2.98
N LEU A 365 -2.53 16.33 -3.49
CA LEU A 365 -2.86 15.18 -4.31
C LEU A 365 -2.37 15.40 -5.74
N LYS A 366 -1.74 14.37 -6.30
CA LYS A 366 -1.15 14.36 -7.63
C LYS A 366 -1.96 13.51 -8.61
N ASP A 367 -1.70 13.73 -9.89
CA ASP A 367 -2.26 12.93 -10.97
C ASP A 367 -1.78 11.47 -10.95
N LYS A 368 -2.31 10.63 -11.85
CA LYS A 368 -1.96 9.20 -11.93
C LYS A 368 -0.46 8.97 -12.18
N LYS A 369 0.22 9.90 -12.88
CA LYS A 369 1.66 9.83 -13.17
C LYS A 369 2.52 10.41 -12.04
N LEU A 370 1.93 10.96 -10.97
CA LEU A 370 2.62 11.60 -9.84
C LEU A 370 3.54 12.78 -10.22
N ARG A 371 3.32 13.39 -11.39
CA ARG A 371 4.12 14.51 -11.92
C ARG A 371 3.44 15.85 -11.72
N GLY A 372 2.12 15.89 -11.92
CA GLY A 372 1.30 17.08 -11.82
C GLY A 372 0.38 17.05 -10.60
N ARG A 373 -0.31 18.16 -10.36
CA ARG A 373 -1.42 18.20 -9.39
C ARG A 373 -2.62 17.44 -9.96
N ALA A 374 -3.37 16.74 -9.11
CA ALA A 374 -4.63 16.11 -9.53
C ALA A 374 -5.67 17.15 -10.00
N LYS A 375 -6.65 16.69 -10.78
CA LYS A 375 -7.78 17.51 -11.21
C LYS A 375 -8.59 17.96 -9.99
N GLY A 376 -9.10 19.19 -10.02
CA GLY A 376 -9.89 19.78 -8.92
C GLY A 376 -9.37 21.15 -8.48
N ASN A 377 -9.96 21.67 -7.40
CA ASN A 377 -9.60 22.98 -6.85
C ASN A 377 -8.53 22.83 -5.75
N PHE A 378 -7.27 22.65 -6.16
CA PHE A 378 -6.14 22.38 -5.27
C PHE A 378 -6.36 21.18 -4.33
N PRO A 379 -6.57 19.98 -4.89
CA PRO A 379 -6.86 18.79 -4.12
C PRO A 379 -5.72 18.45 -3.15
N GLN A 380 -6.08 18.19 -1.90
CA GLN A 380 -5.13 17.88 -0.83
C GLN A 380 -5.77 17.04 0.28
N ILE A 381 -4.95 16.25 0.96
CA ILE A 381 -5.35 15.34 2.05
C ILE A 381 -4.57 15.65 3.33
N LEU A 382 -5.25 15.59 4.48
CA LEU A 382 -4.69 15.87 5.80
C LEU A 382 -4.35 14.57 6.52
N LEU A 383 -3.06 14.36 6.75
CA LEU A 383 -2.52 13.13 7.35
C LEU A 383 -1.66 13.46 8.57
N GLU A 384 -1.61 12.54 9.53
CA GLU A 384 -0.61 12.48 10.60
C GLU A 384 -0.06 11.05 10.62
N MET A 385 1.26 10.91 10.65
CA MET A 385 1.91 9.60 10.57
C MET A 385 2.94 9.45 11.68
N ASN A 386 3.13 8.22 12.15
CA ASN A 386 4.18 7.87 13.10
C ASN A 386 4.83 6.55 12.66
N VAL A 387 6.14 6.57 12.38
CA VAL A 387 6.92 5.39 12.04
C VAL A 387 7.91 5.09 13.16
N GLU A 388 7.81 3.90 13.73
CA GLU A 388 8.72 3.37 14.74
C GLU A 388 9.42 2.15 14.15
N TRP A 389 10.76 2.13 14.14
CA TRP A 389 11.51 1.09 13.46
C TRP A 389 12.89 0.87 14.08
N ASN A 390 13.42 -0.34 13.94
CA ASN A 390 14.73 -0.72 14.44
C ASN A 390 15.80 -0.58 13.34
N PRO A 391 16.80 0.32 13.49
CA PRO A 391 17.81 0.57 12.47
C PRO A 391 18.76 -0.59 12.17
N VAL A 392 19.00 -1.48 13.14
CA VAL A 392 19.85 -2.65 12.93
C VAL A 392 19.10 -3.71 12.12
N ARG A 393 17.82 -3.96 12.45
CA ARG A 393 16.97 -4.87 11.66
C ARG A 393 16.79 -4.35 10.24
N ALA A 394 16.55 -3.06 10.08
CA ALA A 394 16.47 -2.41 8.76
C ALA A 394 17.77 -2.53 7.95
N CYS A 395 18.93 -2.39 8.59
CA CYS A 395 20.23 -2.55 7.92
C CYS A 395 20.39 -3.98 7.39
N ILE A 396 20.13 -4.99 8.22
CA ILE A 396 20.17 -6.41 7.81
C ILE A 396 19.12 -6.67 6.72
N ARG A 397 17.91 -6.11 6.85
CA ARG A 397 16.84 -6.24 5.86
C ARG A 397 17.24 -5.68 4.49
N THR A 398 18.05 -4.61 4.47
CA THR A 398 18.51 -3.92 3.26
C THR A 398 19.37 -4.80 2.36
N LEU A 399 20.07 -5.78 2.93
CA LEU A 399 20.93 -6.73 2.20
C LEU A 399 20.19 -8.01 1.76
N ASN A 400 18.92 -8.14 2.13
CA ASN A 400 18.08 -9.28 1.77
C ASN A 400 17.13 -8.93 0.61
N PRO A 401 16.64 -9.91 -0.15
CA PRO A 401 15.72 -9.69 -1.27
C PRO A 401 14.55 -8.78 -0.91
N LYS A 402 14.30 -7.76 -1.74
CA LYS A 402 13.15 -6.85 -1.58
C LYS A 402 11.85 -7.65 -1.70
N GLU A 403 10.83 -7.29 -0.90
CA GLU A 403 9.51 -7.94 -1.05
C GLU A 403 8.89 -7.49 -2.38
N GLU A 404 8.53 -8.45 -3.22
CA GLU A 404 7.87 -8.17 -4.49
C GLU A 404 6.42 -7.73 -4.25
N LYS A 405 6.02 -6.61 -4.87
CA LYS A 405 4.61 -6.20 -4.92
C LYS A 405 3.89 -7.16 -5.86
N TYR A 406 2.89 -7.90 -5.39
CA TYR A 406 2.18 -8.89 -6.21
C TYR A 406 1.37 -8.22 -7.33
N MET A 407 0.72 -7.10 -7.01
CA MET A 407 -0.09 -6.35 -7.95
C MET A 407 0.79 -5.31 -8.64
N GLN A 408 1.32 -5.65 -9.82
CA GLN A 408 2.07 -4.73 -10.68
C GLN A 408 1.40 -4.64 -12.04
N SER A 409 1.19 -3.43 -12.53
CA SER A 409 0.77 -3.23 -13.91
C SER A 409 1.95 -3.52 -14.83
N GLU A 410 1.82 -4.52 -15.72
CA GLU A 410 2.82 -4.76 -16.74
C GLU A 410 2.99 -3.52 -17.63
N MET A 411 4.22 -3.01 -17.71
CA MET A 411 4.51 -1.83 -18.50
C MET A 411 4.59 -2.20 -19.98
N LYS A 412 3.52 -1.89 -20.74
CA LYS A 412 3.52 -2.01 -22.21
C LYS A 412 4.64 -1.15 -22.81
N PHE A 413 5.12 -1.52 -24.00
CA PHE A 413 6.06 -0.69 -24.74
C PHE A 413 5.45 0.70 -24.98
N LYS A 414 6.20 1.75 -24.63
CA LYS A 414 5.81 3.14 -24.84
C LYS A 414 7.02 3.90 -25.38
N ARG A 415 6.92 4.38 -26.62
CA ARG A 415 8.03 5.08 -27.30
C ARG A 415 8.62 6.21 -26.46
N GLN A 416 7.77 7.03 -25.82
CA GLN A 416 8.21 8.12 -24.96
C GLN A 416 9.06 7.64 -23.77
N VAL A 417 8.64 6.54 -23.12
CA VAL A 417 9.38 5.94 -21.98
C VAL A 417 10.73 5.39 -22.44
N PHE A 418 10.76 4.71 -23.59
CA PHE A 418 11.99 4.22 -24.20
C PHE A 418 12.99 5.36 -24.48
N VAL A 419 12.54 6.39 -25.22
CA VAL A 419 13.39 7.55 -25.57
C VAL A 419 13.92 8.25 -24.33
N ARG A 420 13.05 8.46 -23.32
CA ARG A 420 13.45 9.05 -22.04
C ARG A 420 14.52 8.21 -21.32
N ASN A 421 14.33 6.89 -21.23
CA ASN A 421 15.31 5.99 -20.60
C ASN A 421 16.65 5.98 -21.33
N VAL A 422 16.64 6.09 -22.67
CA VAL A 422 17.86 6.23 -23.48
C VAL A 422 18.55 7.56 -23.23
N MET A 423 17.82 8.67 -23.12
CA MET A 423 18.40 9.98 -22.84
C MET A 423 19.02 10.03 -21.44
N ARG A 424 18.34 9.47 -20.43
CA ARG A 424 18.89 9.28 -19.07
C ARG A 424 20.18 8.46 -19.09
N LEU A 425 20.18 7.32 -19.80
CA LEU A 425 21.36 6.48 -19.94
C LEU A 425 22.50 7.22 -20.66
N LYS A 426 22.20 7.96 -21.72
CA LYS A 426 23.17 8.77 -22.47
C LYS A 426 23.86 9.78 -21.56
N ALA A 427 23.12 10.46 -20.68
CA ALA A 427 23.71 11.42 -19.74
C ALA A 427 24.79 10.76 -18.85
N ILE A 428 24.53 9.54 -18.38
CA ILE A 428 25.47 8.76 -17.56
C ILE A 428 26.68 8.33 -18.41
N ILE A 429 26.44 7.78 -19.61
CA ILE A 429 27.49 7.32 -20.52
C ILE A 429 28.40 8.48 -20.95
N MET A 430 27.87 9.69 -21.12
CA MET A 430 28.66 10.86 -21.51
C MET A 430 29.79 11.15 -20.51
N HIS A 431 29.56 11.00 -19.21
CA HIS A 431 30.62 11.15 -18.21
C HIS A 431 31.78 10.14 -18.41
N PHE A 432 31.47 8.90 -18.79
CA PHE A 432 32.50 7.91 -19.10
C PHE A 432 33.23 8.20 -20.42
N ILE A 433 32.52 8.69 -21.43
CA ILE A 433 33.12 9.13 -22.69
C ILE A 433 34.08 10.31 -22.46
N GLU A 434 33.68 11.29 -21.64
CA GLU A 434 34.54 12.43 -21.26
C GLU A 434 35.77 11.98 -20.48
N ALA A 435 35.62 11.08 -19.51
CA ALA A 435 36.74 10.49 -18.79
C ALA A 435 37.68 9.70 -19.72
N GLY A 436 37.13 8.93 -20.66
CA GLY A 436 37.90 8.21 -21.67
C GLY A 436 38.66 9.13 -22.60
N LYS A 437 38.05 10.23 -23.07
CA LYS A 437 38.72 11.27 -23.86
C LYS A 437 39.84 11.93 -23.08
N PHE A 438 39.63 12.20 -21.79
CA PHE A 438 40.67 12.76 -20.92
C PHE A 438 41.87 11.81 -20.79
N LEU A 439 41.62 10.50 -20.59
CA LEU A 439 42.68 9.48 -20.55
C LEU A 439 43.42 9.38 -21.89
N GLN A 440 42.68 9.37 -23.01
CA GLN A 440 43.27 9.34 -24.34
C GLN A 440 44.17 10.55 -24.59
N GLY A 441 43.73 11.76 -24.23
CA GLY A 441 44.54 12.97 -24.35
C GLY A 441 45.79 12.96 -23.47
N CYS A 442 45.78 12.21 -22.36
CA CYS A 442 46.99 11.96 -21.56
C CYS A 442 47.95 10.97 -22.24
N PHE A 443 47.45 9.96 -22.96
CA PHE A 443 48.29 9.00 -23.69
C PHE A 443 48.86 9.58 -24.99
N GLU A 444 48.12 10.46 -25.66
CA GLU A 444 48.54 11.14 -26.89
C GLU A 444 49.42 12.37 -26.64
N TRP A 445 49.69 12.71 -25.36
CA TRP A 445 50.52 13.86 -24.98
C TRP A 445 50.01 15.21 -25.50
N GLU A 446 48.69 15.38 -25.70
CA GLU A 446 48.09 16.64 -26.14
C GLU A 446 48.47 17.82 -25.23
N SER A 447 48.62 17.54 -23.93
CA SER A 447 49.18 18.46 -22.95
C SER A 447 50.33 17.81 -22.20
N THR A 448 51.54 18.30 -22.44
CA THR A 448 52.76 17.81 -21.80
C THR A 448 52.71 17.83 -20.26
N PRO A 449 52.23 18.88 -19.55
CA PRO A 449 52.18 18.85 -18.09
C PRO A 449 51.15 17.85 -17.55
N ARG A 450 49.97 17.72 -18.18
CA ARG A 450 48.92 16.80 -17.72
C ARG A 450 49.36 15.34 -17.89
N SER A 451 49.95 15.02 -19.03
CA SER A 451 50.42 13.68 -19.38
C SER A 451 51.58 13.25 -18.50
N LEU A 452 52.51 14.16 -18.21
CA LEU A 452 53.61 13.91 -17.27
C LEU A 452 53.08 13.60 -15.85
N ILE A 453 52.14 14.42 -15.34
CA ILE A 453 51.53 14.19 -14.03
C ILE A 453 50.79 12.84 -14.00
N ALA A 454 50.05 12.51 -15.06
CA ALA A 454 49.34 11.24 -15.18
C ALA A 454 50.32 10.05 -15.18
N LEU A 455 51.43 10.13 -15.92
CA LEU A 455 52.46 9.10 -15.98
C LEU A 455 53.14 8.89 -14.61
N VAL A 456 53.54 9.96 -13.95
CA VAL A 456 54.15 9.88 -12.61
C VAL A 456 53.15 9.28 -11.61
N SER A 457 51.89 9.72 -11.66
CA SER A 457 50.82 9.18 -10.80
C SER A 457 50.57 7.70 -11.07
N PHE A 458 50.59 7.27 -12.33
CA PHE A 458 50.42 5.87 -12.73
C PHE A 458 51.58 5.00 -12.24
N ILE A 459 52.84 5.43 -12.40
CA ILE A 459 54.00 4.70 -11.91
C ILE A 459 53.96 4.56 -10.39
N MET A 460 53.62 5.64 -9.68
CA MET A 460 53.46 5.63 -8.21
C MET A 460 52.32 4.70 -7.78
N LEU A 461 51.18 4.74 -8.47
CA LEU A 461 50.05 3.86 -8.22
C LEU A 461 50.48 2.40 -8.40
N CYS A 462 51.07 2.02 -9.54
CA CYS A 462 51.50 0.66 -9.80
C CYS A 462 52.52 0.12 -8.78
N HIS A 463 53.39 0.99 -8.23
CA HIS A 463 54.38 0.58 -7.24
C HIS A 463 53.79 0.34 -5.86
N TYR A 464 52.86 1.21 -5.41
CA TYR A 464 52.30 1.17 -4.06
C TYR A 464 50.90 0.56 -3.97
N PHE A 465 50.31 0.13 -5.09
CA PHE A 465 48.92 -0.32 -5.10
C PHE A 465 48.73 -1.58 -4.27
N GLU A 466 47.92 -1.45 -3.22
CA GLU A 466 47.40 -2.56 -2.44
C GLU A 466 45.87 -2.66 -2.57
N PRO A 467 45.27 -3.88 -2.57
CA PRO A 467 43.83 -4.04 -2.83
C PRO A 467 42.90 -3.25 -1.91
N TYR A 468 43.29 -3.00 -0.64
CA TYR A 468 42.48 -2.22 0.30
C TYR A 468 42.34 -0.73 -0.12
N MET A 469 43.21 -0.24 -1.00
CA MET A 469 43.15 1.13 -1.51
C MET A 469 41.92 1.38 -2.39
N ILE A 470 41.35 0.33 -3.02
CA ILE A 470 40.11 0.47 -3.82
C ILE A 470 38.92 0.91 -2.94
N PRO A 471 38.57 0.20 -1.84
CA PRO A 471 37.57 0.68 -0.89
C PRO A 471 37.85 2.07 -0.33
N ILE A 472 39.10 2.39 -0.01
CA ILE A 472 39.46 3.72 0.50
C ILE A 472 39.21 4.79 -0.56
N ALA A 473 39.56 4.55 -1.83
CA ALA A 473 39.26 5.47 -2.91
C ALA A 473 37.74 5.70 -3.06
N MET A 474 36.92 4.65 -2.92
CA MET A 474 35.45 4.81 -2.90
C MET A 474 34.98 5.66 -1.70
N LEU A 475 35.55 5.48 -0.51
CA LEU A 475 35.25 6.31 0.65
C LEU A 475 35.64 7.78 0.46
N LEU A 476 36.73 8.06 -0.27
CA LEU A 476 37.12 9.43 -0.62
C LEU A 476 36.11 10.11 -1.56
N ILE A 477 35.44 9.35 -2.43
CA ILE A 477 34.34 9.86 -3.26
C ILE A 477 33.15 10.26 -2.36
N PHE A 478 32.77 9.41 -1.40
CA PHE A 478 31.76 9.75 -0.39
C PHE A 478 32.16 10.99 0.42
N LEU A 479 33.41 11.07 0.87
CA LEU A 479 33.91 12.22 1.62
C LEU A 479 33.83 13.52 0.81
N LYS A 480 34.27 13.48 -0.46
CA LYS A 480 34.15 14.61 -1.39
C LYS A 480 32.68 15.06 -1.47
N GLN A 481 31.77 14.13 -1.71
CA GLN A 481 30.36 14.46 -1.90
C GLN A 481 29.68 14.93 -0.60
N TYR A 482 30.07 14.39 0.55
CA TYR A 482 29.63 14.86 1.87
C TYR A 482 30.09 16.29 2.15
N VAL A 483 31.35 16.61 1.83
CA VAL A 483 31.89 17.98 1.95
C VAL A 483 31.14 18.94 1.03
N VAL A 484 30.91 18.54 -0.23
CA VAL A 484 30.11 19.35 -1.18
C VAL A 484 28.70 19.60 -0.64
N MET A 485 28.01 18.57 -0.16
CA MET A 485 26.69 18.69 0.44
C MET A 485 26.67 19.63 1.67
N THR A 486 27.71 19.56 2.50
CA THR A 486 27.81 20.39 3.71
C THR A 486 28.11 21.85 3.37
N LEU A 487 28.92 22.11 2.33
CA LEU A 487 29.35 23.45 1.93
C LEU A 487 28.33 24.19 1.05
N VAL A 488 27.70 23.48 0.10
CA VAL A 488 26.74 24.06 -0.86
C VAL A 488 25.33 24.15 -0.25
N GLY A 489 25.10 23.50 0.88
CA GLY A 489 23.75 23.21 1.36
C GLY A 489 23.12 22.10 0.50
N SER A 490 22.03 21.50 1.01
CA SER A 490 21.33 20.38 0.37
C SER A 490 21.30 20.51 -1.15
N TRP A 491 21.80 19.51 -1.87
CA TRP A 491 21.60 19.37 -3.31
C TRP A 491 20.10 19.10 -3.52
N SER A 492 19.29 20.16 -3.46
CA SER A 492 18.00 20.16 -4.11
C SER A 492 18.33 20.13 -5.59
N PRO A 493 17.81 19.18 -6.37
CA PRO A 493 17.72 19.37 -7.81
C PRO A 493 16.78 20.56 -8.00
N HIS A 494 17.32 21.78 -7.93
CA HIS A 494 16.77 22.93 -8.61
C HIS A 494 17.03 22.68 -10.10
N HIS A 495 16.26 21.75 -10.68
CA HIS A 495 15.83 21.98 -12.04
C HIS A 495 14.85 23.14 -11.93
N GLU A 496 15.32 24.30 -12.39
CA GLU A 496 14.47 25.42 -12.73
C GLU A 496 13.27 24.92 -13.54
N GLU A 497 12.12 25.48 -13.22
CA GLU A 497 10.85 25.20 -13.86
C GLU A 497 10.94 25.59 -15.34
N GLU A 498 11.30 24.65 -16.21
CA GLU A 498 10.78 24.63 -17.56
C GLU A 498 9.54 23.73 -17.54
N GLU A 499 8.38 24.36 -17.43
CA GLU A 499 7.13 23.78 -17.91
C GLU A 499 7.32 23.51 -19.40
N GLU A 500 7.87 22.33 -19.75
CA GLU A 500 7.66 21.82 -21.11
C GLU A 500 6.15 21.65 -21.28
N PRO A 501 5.55 22.27 -22.31
CA PRO A 501 4.13 22.11 -22.56
C PRO A 501 3.88 20.63 -22.76
N SER A 502 3.02 20.05 -21.91
CA SER A 502 2.45 18.74 -22.14
C SER A 502 1.75 18.79 -23.49
N GLY A 503 2.42 18.26 -24.51
CA GLY A 503 1.75 17.81 -25.73
C GLY A 503 0.79 16.71 -25.30
N ASP A 504 -0.45 17.11 -25.04
CA ASP A 504 -1.60 16.24 -25.02
C ASP A 504 -1.73 15.66 -26.43
N GLU A 505 -1.17 14.47 -26.62
CA GLU A 505 -1.68 13.54 -27.61
C GLU A 505 -2.32 12.40 -26.81
N ASP A 506 -3.64 12.45 -26.79
CA ASP A 506 -4.54 11.37 -26.39
C ASP A 506 -4.26 10.14 -27.26
N ASP A 507 -3.38 9.25 -26.80
CA ASP A 507 -3.22 7.90 -27.36
C ASP A 507 -4.11 6.91 -26.60
N ASP A 508 -5.43 7.13 -26.69
CA ASP A 508 -6.47 6.16 -26.32
C ASP A 508 -7.39 5.91 -27.53
N GLU A 509 -6.83 5.50 -28.67
CA GLU A 509 -7.58 4.77 -29.71
C GLU A 509 -6.74 3.62 -30.29
N GLU A 510 -6.68 2.51 -29.56
CA GLU A 510 -6.45 1.20 -30.17
C GLU A 510 -7.59 0.27 -29.77
N ASP A 511 -8.69 0.32 -30.53
CA ASP A 511 -9.46 -0.87 -30.88
C ASP A 511 -10.52 -0.53 -31.94
N LYS A 512 -10.18 -0.78 -33.21
CA LYS A 512 -11.07 -1.22 -34.30
C LYS A 512 -10.27 -1.33 -35.59
N ASP A 513 -9.78 -2.53 -35.91
CA ASP A 513 -10.47 -3.39 -36.86
C ASP A 513 -9.62 -4.61 -37.26
N LYS A 514 -10.35 -5.64 -37.63
CA LYS A 514 -9.93 -7.02 -37.85
C LYS A 514 -9.12 -7.23 -39.13
N GLU A 515 -8.43 -8.36 -39.08
CA GLU A 515 -8.02 -9.23 -40.19
C GLU A 515 -6.87 -8.72 -41.07
N GLU A 516 -5.67 -9.28 -40.85
CA GLU A 516 -4.96 -10.00 -41.90
C GLU A 516 -3.80 -10.88 -41.36
N LYS A 517 -3.84 -12.16 -41.75
CA LYS A 517 -2.82 -13.22 -41.66
C LYS A 517 -2.23 -13.49 -40.25
N LYS A 518 -2.67 -14.60 -39.63
CA LYS A 518 -2.21 -15.14 -38.34
C LYS A 518 -0.67 -15.14 -38.14
N SER A 519 0.11 -15.30 -39.21
CA SER A 519 1.59 -15.28 -39.15
C SER A 519 2.23 -13.88 -38.99
N LEU A 520 1.60 -12.80 -39.46
CA LEU A 520 2.12 -11.44 -39.31
C LEU A 520 1.84 -10.86 -37.92
N LYS A 521 0.67 -11.17 -37.35
CA LYS A 521 0.30 -10.79 -35.99
C LYS A 521 1.25 -11.42 -34.96
N GLU A 522 1.58 -12.70 -35.11
CA GLU A 522 2.56 -13.39 -34.25
C GLU A 522 3.96 -12.77 -34.38
N ARG A 523 4.38 -12.38 -35.60
CA ARG A 523 5.65 -11.68 -35.80
C ARG A 523 5.66 -10.28 -35.19
N LEU A 524 4.57 -9.53 -35.30
CA LEU A 524 4.43 -8.20 -34.69
C LEU A 524 4.40 -8.28 -33.17
N GLN A 525 3.68 -9.26 -32.62
CA GLN A 525 3.64 -9.51 -31.18
C GLN A 525 5.02 -9.92 -30.65
N ALA A 526 5.74 -10.80 -31.36
CA ALA A 526 7.11 -11.16 -31.00
C ALA A 526 8.06 -9.95 -31.05
N ILE A 527 7.92 -9.06 -32.04
CA ILE A 527 8.69 -7.82 -32.10
C ILE A 527 8.34 -6.91 -30.92
N GLN A 528 7.06 -6.80 -30.57
CA GLN A 528 6.59 -5.99 -29.44
C GLN A 528 7.11 -6.52 -28.10
N GLU A 529 7.12 -7.82 -27.90
CA GLU A 529 7.68 -8.47 -26.70
C GLU A 529 9.20 -8.23 -26.61
N VAL A 530 9.92 -8.35 -27.72
CA VAL A 530 11.37 -8.07 -27.78
C VAL A 530 11.65 -6.59 -27.49
N THR A 531 10.93 -5.65 -28.11
CA THR A 531 11.14 -4.22 -27.87
C THR A 531 10.76 -3.81 -26.46
N GLN A 532 9.71 -4.41 -25.88
CA GLN A 532 9.36 -4.24 -24.47
C GLN A 532 10.46 -4.78 -23.55
N SER A 533 11.02 -5.96 -23.84
CA SER A 533 12.15 -6.51 -23.10
C SER A 533 13.37 -5.60 -23.16
N VAL A 534 13.69 -5.03 -24.33
CA VAL A 534 14.80 -4.07 -24.48
C VAL A 534 14.51 -2.78 -23.70
N GLN A 535 13.29 -2.24 -23.79
CA GLN A 535 12.88 -1.05 -23.03
C GLN A 535 13.03 -1.28 -21.52
N ASN A 536 12.59 -2.43 -21.02
CA ASN A 536 12.69 -2.81 -19.62
C ASN A 536 14.15 -3.02 -19.20
N ALA A 537 14.98 -3.64 -20.05
CA ALA A 537 16.40 -3.85 -19.76
C ALA A 537 17.17 -2.51 -19.68
N ILE A 538 16.94 -1.60 -20.65
CA ILE A 538 17.54 -0.26 -20.62
C ILE A 538 17.04 0.50 -19.38
N GLY A 539 15.74 0.45 -19.10
CA GLY A 539 15.17 1.07 -17.90
C GLY A 539 15.82 0.57 -16.61
N TYR A 540 16.02 -0.74 -16.49
CA TYR A 540 16.68 -1.37 -15.35
C TYR A 540 18.15 -0.93 -15.21
N ILE A 541 18.93 -0.92 -16.30
CA ILE A 541 20.34 -0.48 -16.29
C ILE A 541 20.44 0.99 -15.90
N THR A 542 19.60 1.85 -16.49
CA THR A 542 19.56 3.27 -16.17
C THR A 542 19.23 3.49 -14.70
N SER A 543 18.17 2.83 -14.20
CA SER A 543 17.75 2.89 -12.81
C SER A 543 18.88 2.47 -11.87
N MET A 544 19.56 1.35 -12.16
CA MET A 544 20.73 0.91 -11.39
C MET A 544 21.87 1.94 -11.35
N CYS A 545 22.23 2.54 -12.49
CA CYS A 545 23.29 3.54 -12.55
C CYS A 545 22.92 4.81 -11.76
N GLU A 546 21.67 5.23 -11.82
CA GLU A 546 21.16 6.35 -11.04
C GLU A 546 21.09 6.03 -9.55
N SER A 547 20.65 4.83 -9.16
CA SER A 547 20.70 4.35 -7.78
C SER A 547 22.12 4.37 -7.22
N ILE A 548 23.13 3.97 -8.01
CA ILE A 548 24.55 4.08 -7.61
C ILE A 548 24.93 5.55 -7.40
N LYS A 549 24.65 6.42 -8.37
CA LYS A 549 24.91 7.87 -8.28
C LYS A 549 24.23 8.49 -7.05
N ASN A 550 22.97 8.15 -6.80
CA ASN A 550 22.16 8.64 -5.69
C ASN A 550 22.64 8.12 -4.33
N THR A 551 23.29 6.96 -4.30
CA THR A 551 24.00 6.47 -3.11
C THR A 551 25.18 7.37 -2.78
N PHE A 552 26.02 7.72 -3.76
CA PHE A 552 27.15 8.62 -3.52
C PHE A 552 26.71 10.05 -3.16
N ASN A 553 25.59 10.52 -3.74
CA ASN A 553 25.04 11.85 -3.52
C ASN A 553 24.31 12.06 -2.20
N PHE A 554 24.25 11.06 -1.31
CA PHE A 554 23.50 11.14 -0.06
C PHE A 554 22.00 11.44 -0.24
N THR A 555 21.40 11.04 -1.38
CA THR A 555 19.97 11.22 -1.66
C THR A 555 19.11 10.57 -0.57
N VAL A 556 19.53 9.40 -0.09
CA VAL A 556 19.01 8.76 1.13
C VAL A 556 20.19 8.58 2.10
N PRO A 557 20.34 9.47 3.10
CA PRO A 557 21.50 9.45 4.00
C PRO A 557 21.68 8.11 4.70
N TYR A 558 20.59 7.48 5.14
CA TYR A 558 20.64 6.19 5.85
C TYR A 558 21.29 5.06 5.00
N LEU A 559 20.91 4.93 3.73
CA LEU A 559 21.53 3.96 2.81
C LEU A 559 23.01 4.28 2.54
N SER A 560 23.32 5.56 2.37
CA SER A 560 24.69 6.02 2.09
C SER A 560 25.63 5.71 3.26
N TRP A 561 25.16 5.87 4.50
CA TRP A 561 25.89 5.47 5.70
C TRP A 561 26.09 3.95 5.81
N ILE A 562 25.08 3.15 5.45
CA ILE A 562 25.23 1.69 5.36
C ILE A 562 26.33 1.33 4.35
N ALA A 563 26.32 1.94 3.16
CA ALA A 563 27.34 1.72 2.14
C ALA A 563 28.74 2.09 2.65
N ILE A 564 28.89 3.24 3.33
CA ILE A 564 30.17 3.66 3.94
C ILE A 564 30.67 2.63 4.95
N ILE A 565 29.80 2.16 5.85
CA ILE A 565 30.17 1.16 6.87
C ILE A 565 30.60 -0.14 6.20
N LEU A 566 29.84 -0.64 5.21
CA LEU A 566 30.17 -1.86 4.49
C LEU A 566 31.51 -1.74 3.75
N ILE A 567 31.73 -0.62 3.05
CA ILE A 567 32.99 -0.37 2.34
C ILE A 567 34.17 -0.24 3.32
N ALA A 568 33.98 0.40 4.47
CA ALA A 568 35.00 0.50 5.51
C ALA A 568 35.35 -0.88 6.10
N VAL A 569 34.34 -1.73 6.37
CA VAL A 569 34.57 -3.12 6.80
C VAL A 569 35.34 -3.90 5.74
N VAL A 570 34.99 -3.76 4.46
CA VAL A 570 35.72 -4.39 3.35
C VAL A 570 37.17 -3.88 3.28
N ALA A 571 37.41 -2.58 3.50
CA ALA A 571 38.76 -2.01 3.55
C ALA A 571 39.60 -2.65 4.66
N VAL A 572 39.03 -2.78 5.86
CA VAL A 572 39.69 -3.43 7.01
C VAL A 572 39.97 -4.91 6.73
N ILE A 573 39.00 -5.63 6.15
CA ILE A 573 39.18 -7.04 5.78
C ILE A 573 40.31 -7.19 4.75
N LEU A 574 40.34 -6.37 3.71
CA LEU A 574 41.38 -6.42 2.67
C LEU A 574 42.77 -5.99 3.17
N TYR A 575 42.83 -5.19 4.24
CA TYR A 575 44.08 -4.83 4.90
C TYR A 575 44.69 -6.02 5.66
N TYR A 576 43.88 -6.77 6.42
CA TYR A 576 44.37 -7.89 7.23
C TYR A 576 44.41 -9.24 6.48
N ILE A 577 43.51 -9.44 5.51
CA ILE A 577 43.32 -10.72 4.83
C ILE A 577 43.70 -10.57 3.35
N PRO A 578 44.77 -11.24 2.90
CA PRO A 578 45.12 -11.29 1.49
C PRO A 578 43.97 -11.81 0.61
N VAL A 579 43.75 -11.15 -0.53
CA VAL A 579 42.66 -11.45 -1.48
C VAL A 579 42.56 -12.93 -1.85
N ARG A 580 43.69 -13.64 -1.96
CA ARG A 580 43.73 -15.08 -2.27
C ARG A 580 42.90 -15.94 -1.31
N TYR A 581 42.90 -15.62 -0.02
CA TYR A 581 42.14 -16.38 0.97
C TYR A 581 40.65 -16.05 0.91
N LEU A 582 40.29 -14.81 0.60
CA LEU A 582 38.92 -14.40 0.36
C LEU A 582 38.34 -15.10 -0.88
N LEU A 583 39.11 -15.18 -1.98
CA LEU A 583 38.72 -15.91 -3.18
C LEU A 583 38.54 -17.41 -2.92
N MET A 584 39.44 -18.01 -2.13
CA MET A 584 39.34 -19.42 -1.74
C MET A 584 38.09 -19.66 -0.89
N ALA A 585 37.85 -18.84 0.13
CA ALA A 585 36.66 -18.94 0.98
C ALA A 585 35.36 -18.71 0.18
N PHE A 586 35.35 -17.73 -0.73
CA PHE A 586 34.23 -17.48 -1.64
C PHE A 586 33.97 -18.69 -2.54
N GLY A 587 35.01 -19.26 -3.14
CA GLY A 587 34.92 -20.46 -3.98
C GLY A 587 34.31 -21.62 -3.21
N VAL A 588 34.88 -21.97 -2.05
CA VAL A 588 34.37 -23.04 -1.18
C VAL A 588 32.91 -22.80 -0.80
N ASN A 589 32.54 -21.59 -0.38
CA ASN A 589 31.16 -21.26 -0.04
C ASN A 589 30.22 -21.42 -1.25
N LYS A 590 30.61 -20.94 -2.43
CA LYS A 590 29.77 -21.02 -3.64
C LYS A 590 29.52 -22.46 -4.08
N PHE A 591 30.54 -23.32 -4.03
CA PHE A 591 30.39 -24.75 -4.35
C PHE A 591 29.66 -25.53 -3.26
N ALA A 592 29.85 -25.19 -1.98
CA ALA A 592 29.21 -25.87 -0.86
C ALA A 592 27.77 -25.39 -0.55
N ARG A 593 27.35 -24.23 -1.07
CA ARG A 593 26.07 -23.58 -0.74
C ARG A 593 24.85 -24.49 -0.92
N LYS A 594 24.73 -25.14 -2.08
CA LYS A 594 23.62 -26.06 -2.37
C LYS A 594 23.73 -27.38 -1.59
N LEU A 595 24.94 -27.78 -1.21
CA LEU A 595 25.20 -28.98 -0.41
C LEU A 595 24.77 -28.78 1.05
N ILE A 596 25.05 -27.61 1.62
CA ILE A 596 24.79 -27.30 3.03
C ILE A 596 23.36 -26.77 3.23
N ARG A 597 22.80 -26.04 2.26
CA ARG A 597 21.47 -25.43 2.37
C ARG A 597 20.68 -25.56 1.05
N PRO A 598 19.94 -26.67 0.85
CA PRO A 598 19.24 -26.94 -0.41
C PRO A 598 18.14 -25.93 -0.76
N HIS A 599 17.56 -25.24 0.23
CA HIS A 599 16.47 -24.28 0.04
C HIS A 599 16.92 -22.81 0.04
N THR A 600 18.19 -22.52 -0.20
CA THR A 600 18.68 -21.13 -0.23
C THR A 600 18.29 -20.46 -1.54
N ILE A 601 17.50 -19.39 -1.46
CA ILE A 601 17.19 -18.54 -2.61
C ILE A 601 18.47 -17.79 -2.99
N PRO A 602 18.92 -17.83 -4.26
CA PRO A 602 20.06 -17.04 -4.69
C PRO A 602 19.71 -15.55 -4.56
N ASN A 603 20.47 -14.83 -3.75
CA ASN A 603 20.36 -13.38 -3.59
C ASN A 603 21.66 -12.70 -4.03
N ASN A 604 21.53 -11.46 -4.49
CA ASN A 604 22.68 -10.60 -4.78
C ASN A 604 22.58 -9.36 -3.89
N GLU A 605 23.36 -9.36 -2.81
CA GLU A 605 23.30 -8.34 -1.76
C GLU A 605 23.50 -6.91 -2.30
N ILE A 606 24.33 -6.74 -3.34
CA ILE A 606 24.58 -5.44 -3.96
C ILE A 606 23.34 -4.98 -4.73
N LEU A 607 22.72 -5.86 -5.51
CA LEU A 607 21.49 -5.52 -6.24
C LEU A 607 20.33 -5.29 -5.28
N ASP A 608 20.24 -6.08 -4.22
CA ASP A 608 19.23 -5.93 -3.17
C ASP A 608 19.39 -4.56 -2.48
N PHE A 609 20.63 -4.14 -2.17
CA PHE A 609 20.89 -2.81 -1.64
C PHE A 609 20.50 -1.71 -2.63
N LEU A 610 20.96 -1.81 -3.89
CA LEU A 610 20.70 -0.78 -4.91
C LEU A 610 19.21 -0.66 -5.26
N SER A 611 18.45 -1.76 -5.24
CA SER A 611 16.99 -1.76 -5.51
C SER A 611 16.14 -0.98 -4.49
N ARG A 612 16.77 -0.51 -3.40
CA ARG A 612 16.17 0.33 -2.35
C ARG A 612 16.57 1.80 -2.46
N VAL A 613 17.61 2.10 -3.23
CA VAL A 613 18.01 3.47 -3.49
C VAL A 613 17.13 3.98 -4.64
N PRO A 614 16.32 5.02 -4.43
CA PRO A 614 15.42 5.53 -5.46
C PRO A 614 16.21 6.07 -6.64
N ASP A 615 15.74 5.77 -7.84
CA ASP A 615 16.25 6.38 -9.06
C ASP A 615 15.67 7.79 -9.28
N ASP A 616 16.09 8.48 -10.33
CA ASP A 616 15.67 9.88 -10.54
C ASP A 616 14.17 9.99 -10.87
N GLU A 617 13.52 8.93 -11.39
CA GLU A 617 12.07 8.90 -11.62
C GLU A 617 11.29 8.72 -10.32
N ASP A 618 11.73 7.80 -9.45
CA ASP A 618 11.17 7.62 -8.11
C ASP A 618 11.22 8.92 -7.29
N LEU A 619 12.34 9.66 -7.39
CA LEU A 619 12.49 10.94 -6.69
C LEU A 619 11.49 12.01 -7.16
N LEU A 620 11.15 12.02 -8.44
CA LEU A 620 10.12 12.90 -8.99
C LEU A 620 8.73 12.51 -8.47
N ASP A 621 8.45 11.21 -8.41
CA ASP A 621 7.18 10.69 -7.89
C ASP A 621 7.02 11.02 -6.40
N TYR A 622 8.11 11.03 -5.63
CA TYR A 622 8.12 11.37 -4.20
C TYR A 622 8.24 12.88 -3.92
N ARG A 623 8.36 13.72 -4.95
CA ARG A 623 8.50 15.18 -4.78
C ARG A 623 7.21 15.77 -4.22
N GLU A 624 7.26 16.40 -3.05
CA GLU A 624 6.10 17.08 -2.50
C GLU A 624 5.77 18.36 -3.29
N LEU A 625 4.52 18.48 -3.75
CA LEU A 625 4.02 19.74 -4.32
C LEU A 625 3.59 20.67 -3.18
N ARG A 626 3.73 21.99 -3.38
CA ARG A 626 3.29 22.98 -2.38
C ARG A 626 1.77 22.83 -2.14
N SER A 627 1.40 22.63 -0.88
CA SER A 627 0.00 22.74 -0.44
C SER A 627 -0.44 24.20 -0.50
N HIS A 628 -1.68 24.46 -0.93
CA HIS A 628 -2.22 25.82 -0.86
C HIS A 628 -2.29 26.25 0.62
N PRO A 629 -1.82 27.44 1.01
CA PRO A 629 -2.04 27.93 2.37
C PRO A 629 -3.54 28.02 2.61
N THR A 630 -4.05 27.29 3.58
CA THR A 630 -5.38 27.58 4.13
C THR A 630 -5.33 28.94 4.82
N ALA A 631 -6.48 29.61 4.88
CA ALA A 631 -6.70 31.00 5.31
C ALA A 631 -6.05 31.43 6.65
N GLU A 632 -5.50 30.52 7.46
CA GLU A 632 -4.74 30.82 8.67
C GLU A 632 -3.47 31.66 8.41
N ARG A 633 -2.82 31.50 7.25
CA ARG A 633 -1.69 32.37 6.86
C ARG A 633 -2.15 33.71 6.28
N GLU A 634 -3.35 33.79 5.71
CA GLU A 634 -3.95 35.04 5.24
C GLU A 634 -4.41 35.90 6.42
N SER A 635 -5.03 35.32 7.45
CA SER A 635 -5.34 36.02 8.71
C SER A 635 -4.09 36.66 9.34
N ARG A 636 -2.95 35.95 9.35
CA ARG A 636 -1.67 36.50 9.83
C ARG A 636 -1.09 37.58 8.91
N ARG A 637 -1.31 37.49 7.59
CA ARG A 637 -0.87 38.53 6.62
C ARG A 637 -1.76 39.77 6.67
N ASP A 638 -3.06 39.61 6.88
CA ASP A 638 -4.02 40.70 7.03
C ASP A 638 -3.88 41.39 8.39
N HIS A 639 -3.56 40.65 9.45
CA HIS A 639 -3.14 41.26 10.72
C HIS A 639 -1.81 42.02 10.59
N LYS A 640 -0.83 41.49 9.83
CA LYS A 640 0.42 42.23 9.56
C LYS A 640 0.23 43.43 8.64
N LYS A 641 -0.70 43.38 7.67
CA LYS A 641 -1.04 44.53 6.83
C LYS A 641 -1.83 45.60 7.59
N LYS A 642 -2.73 45.21 8.50
CA LYS A 642 -3.42 46.16 9.41
C LYS A 642 -2.47 46.83 10.42
N HIS A 643 -1.43 46.13 10.88
CA HIS A 643 -0.42 46.74 11.76
C HIS A 643 0.64 47.59 11.05
N LYS A 644 0.75 47.53 9.71
CA LYS A 644 1.68 48.36 8.93
C LYS A 644 1.03 49.60 8.32
N ALA A 645 -0.29 49.75 8.47
CA ALA A 645 -1.08 50.85 7.96
C ALA A 645 -1.74 51.68 9.08
N SER A 646 -1.14 51.68 10.28
CA SER A 646 -1.53 52.56 11.38
C SER A 646 -0.32 53.33 11.90
#